data_AF-A0A3M6X7M6-F1
#
_entry.id   AF-A0A3M6X7M6-F1
#
_cell.length_a   1.000
_cell.length_b   1.000
_cell.length_c   1.000
_cell.angle_alpha   90.00
_cell.angle_beta   90.00
_cell.angle_gamma   90.00
#
_symmetry.space_group_name_H-M   'P 1'
#
loop_
_entity.id
_entity.type
_entity.pdbx_description
1 polymer ?
#
loop_
_entity_poly.entity_id
_entity_poly.type
_entity_poly.pdbx_seq_one_letter_code
_entity_poly.pdbx_strand_id
1 'polypeptide(L)'
;MAATTKTYPSRERRPSMSAPITDLDPIGPPGMTRPKHKRTVTGFGPQEIKNVEASIPEPQRAAWKKHSAAEFQTKDEFEGEVVRHVETTLARSLFNCDEKAAYAGTALAFRDRLVIEWNRTQQQQTFADQKRVYYLSLEFLMGRALDNAMLNVGMKDIAKEGLGDLGFRMEDVISQERDAALGNGGLGRLAACFLDSLATLNYPAWGYALRYKYGIFRQEIVDGYQVEVPDYWLDFNPWEFPRHDVTVDVQFYGNHMALVCLKAPETLDDETLEGLALTLAQLVKLDMRIVLVMDLGFGISRNIRERRTVFAEQAERLLHAVRRHSPAASRFITGAIEASENSEEPELTVPMPKLLMEPLKRGIIPVIPSLAYTPSGKLICADSGNVMAALAKQMSQQGSQAPPNTPATTTSLDRVIVLDPAGGIPSRDRGDHAHVFINLQQEFDEIEDELSQYTGACTENTSAQTYQEHKANLRMLNDCLAMLPSASSGLIISPHEAATSSRAIASQQPTLGAGTRRQKNTLIHNLLTNKPMVSSSLPTARLPSAQTNTGEVIPTMAPAATLVKRGMPLNIVPAADRARGWTAPENGRTSLDLRNDSRIDLPRLVHLINDSFRRELDVDHYLNRIHSRIAGLIIAGNYEGGAILTWEATRDAPHDPSRLVPYLDKFAVLQSSQGSSGVADILFQAMVRSCFPEGVCWRSRKDNPVNKWYFERAAGSWQIPGTNWTMFWTGKGIAENEQRWRDYVSVCESVQPSWADGKRPD
;
A
#
# COMPACT_ATOMS: atom_id res chain seq x y z
N MET A 1 -37.09 -16.67 47.14
CA MET A 1 -36.08 -15.61 46.98
C MET A 1 -36.33 -14.93 45.65
N ALA A 2 -36.71 -13.65 45.68
CA ALA A 2 -37.04 -12.87 44.48
C ALA A 2 -35.76 -12.47 43.75
N ALA A 3 -35.64 -12.85 42.48
CA ALA A 3 -34.61 -12.33 41.59
C ALA A 3 -35.10 -11.00 41.01
N THR A 4 -34.51 -9.91 41.48
CA THR A 4 -34.72 -8.56 40.96
C THR A 4 -34.26 -8.45 39.51
N THR A 5 -35.22 -8.39 38.59
CA THR A 5 -35.03 -7.99 37.20
C THR A 5 -34.67 -6.50 37.15
N LYS A 6 -33.40 -6.19 36.86
CA LYS A 6 -32.99 -4.82 36.52
C LYS A 6 -33.60 -4.45 35.17
N THR A 7 -34.68 -3.68 35.17
CA THR A 7 -35.17 -2.96 34.00
C THR A 7 -34.17 -1.86 33.66
N TYR A 8 -33.38 -2.06 32.60
CA TYR A 8 -32.64 -0.97 31.97
C TYR A 8 -33.65 0.05 31.39
N PRO A 9 -33.36 1.36 31.43
CA PRO A 9 -34.23 2.35 30.81
C PRO A 9 -34.39 1.99 29.34
N SER A 10 -35.64 1.90 28.87
CA SER A 10 -35.95 1.80 27.45
C SER A 10 -35.33 3.00 26.77
N ARG A 11 -34.21 2.78 26.06
CA ARG A 11 -33.61 3.80 25.22
C ARG A 11 -34.63 4.11 24.13
N GLU A 12 -35.42 5.17 24.32
CA GLU A 12 -36.34 5.66 23.29
C GLU A 12 -35.52 5.84 22.02
N ARG A 13 -35.81 4.99 21.04
CA ARG A 13 -35.28 5.13 19.69
C ARG A 13 -35.85 6.46 19.22
N ARG A 14 -34.99 7.47 19.03
CA ARG A 14 -35.37 8.61 18.19
C ARG A 14 -35.84 8.00 16.86
N PRO A 15 -37.07 8.26 16.41
CA PRO A 15 -37.45 7.87 15.06
C PRO A 15 -36.37 8.41 14.12
N SER A 16 -35.96 7.63 13.12
CA SER A 16 -35.17 8.19 12.02
C SER A 16 -36.08 9.07 11.19
N MET A 17 -36.54 10.17 11.80
CA MET A 17 -36.79 11.39 11.08
C MET A 17 -35.52 11.60 10.27
N SER A 18 -35.68 11.85 8.97
CA SER A 18 -34.70 12.61 8.21
C SER A 18 -34.09 13.60 9.19
N ALA A 19 -32.78 13.51 9.43
CA ALA A 19 -32.10 14.47 10.29
C ALA A 19 -32.70 15.84 9.95
N PRO A 20 -33.15 16.62 10.96
CA PRO A 20 -33.61 17.97 10.68
C PRO A 20 -32.61 18.58 9.72
N ILE A 21 -33.10 19.37 8.77
CA ILE A 21 -32.25 20.34 8.06
C ILE A 21 -31.83 21.34 9.15
N THR A 22 -30.99 20.89 10.08
CA THR A 22 -30.20 21.69 10.98
C THR A 22 -28.95 21.96 10.20
N ASP A 23 -28.67 23.25 10.09
CA ASP A 23 -27.52 23.90 9.50
C ASP A 23 -26.20 23.31 10.04
N LEU A 24 -25.89 22.09 9.61
CA LEU A 24 -24.53 21.58 9.64
C LEU A 24 -23.87 22.13 8.39
N ASP A 25 -22.99 23.11 8.59
CA ASP A 25 -22.19 23.68 7.52
C ASP A 25 -21.55 22.56 6.69
N PRO A 26 -21.56 22.67 5.34
CA PRO A 26 -21.07 21.61 4.48
C PRO A 26 -19.60 21.32 4.75
N ILE A 27 -19.25 20.07 5.01
CA ILE A 27 -17.87 19.58 4.82
C ILE A 27 -17.69 19.35 3.31
N GLY A 28 -17.54 20.45 2.57
CA GLY A 28 -17.23 20.52 1.14
C GLY A 28 -17.08 21.99 0.69
N PRO A 29 -16.30 22.28 -0.37
CA PRO A 29 -16.01 23.65 -0.77
C PRO A 29 -17.29 24.44 -1.14
N PRO A 30 -17.37 25.74 -0.82
CA PRO A 30 -18.51 26.59 -1.14
C PRO A 30 -18.73 26.64 -2.66
N GLY A 31 -19.95 26.32 -3.10
CA GLY A 31 -20.34 26.26 -4.51
C GLY A 31 -20.48 24.84 -5.09
N MET A 32 -19.93 23.81 -4.43
CA MET A 32 -20.33 22.44 -4.71
C MET A 32 -21.56 22.11 -3.88
N THR A 33 -22.72 22.16 -4.52
CA THR A 33 -23.89 21.48 -3.96
C THR A 33 -23.46 20.04 -3.69
N ARG A 34 -23.71 19.53 -2.47
CA ARG A 34 -23.84 18.07 -2.31
C ARG A 34 -24.61 17.59 -3.55
N PRO A 35 -24.23 16.48 -4.21
CA PRO A 35 -25.24 15.78 -4.97
C PRO A 35 -26.41 15.72 -3.99
N LYS A 36 -27.56 16.29 -4.36
CA LYS A 36 -28.79 15.90 -3.69
C LYS A 36 -28.87 14.42 -4.01
N HIS A 37 -28.15 13.58 -3.26
CA HIS A 37 -28.58 12.26 -2.95
C HIS A 37 -29.91 12.53 -2.25
N LYS A 38 -30.96 12.68 -3.08
CA LYS A 38 -32.08 11.76 -2.96
C LYS A 38 -31.38 10.45 -2.73
N ARG A 39 -31.28 10.03 -1.47
CA ARG A 39 -31.21 8.62 -1.18
C ARG A 39 -32.35 8.10 -2.04
N THR A 40 -32.04 7.46 -3.16
CA THR A 40 -32.95 6.44 -3.66
C THR A 40 -32.88 5.40 -2.57
N VAL A 41 -33.62 5.67 -1.48
CA VAL A 41 -33.96 4.69 -0.47
C VAL A 41 -34.40 3.52 -1.33
N THR A 42 -33.82 2.35 -1.12
CA THR A 42 -34.13 1.14 -1.89
C THR A 42 -35.55 0.62 -1.58
N GLY A 43 -36.50 1.54 -1.48
CA GLY A 43 -37.89 1.40 -1.10
C GLY A 43 -38.43 2.77 -0.65
N PHE A 44 -39.70 3.05 -0.94
CA PHE A 44 -40.41 4.17 -0.34
C PHE A 44 -40.72 3.85 1.13
N GLY A 45 -40.71 4.86 2.01
CA GLY A 45 -41.22 4.70 3.37
C GLY A 45 -42.73 4.42 3.40
N PRO A 46 -43.30 3.91 4.51
CA PRO A 46 -44.73 3.56 4.59
C PRO A 46 -45.68 4.68 4.13
N GLN A 47 -45.37 5.94 4.49
CA GLN A 47 -46.19 7.09 4.12
C GLN A 47 -45.99 7.49 2.65
N GLU A 48 -44.77 7.38 2.14
CA GLU A 48 -44.44 7.70 0.75
C GLU A 48 -45.07 6.70 -0.22
N ILE A 49 -45.09 5.40 0.11
CA ILE A 49 -45.78 4.38 -0.68
C ILE A 49 -47.27 4.72 -0.78
N LYS A 50 -47.92 5.03 0.34
CA LYS A 50 -49.35 5.40 0.34
C LYS A 50 -49.62 6.63 -0.50
N ASN A 51 -48.73 7.63 -0.43
CA ASN A 51 -48.85 8.83 -1.25
C ASN A 51 -48.67 8.53 -2.74
N VAL A 52 -47.67 7.71 -3.10
CA VAL A 52 -47.43 7.29 -4.49
C VAL A 52 -48.59 6.43 -4.99
N GLU A 53 -49.06 5.46 -4.21
CA GLU A 53 -50.17 4.59 -4.57
C GLU A 53 -51.48 5.38 -4.74
N ALA A 54 -51.75 6.34 -3.85
CA ALA A 54 -52.91 7.24 -3.97
C ALA A 54 -52.80 8.18 -5.19
N SER A 55 -51.59 8.49 -5.65
CA SER A 55 -51.38 9.29 -6.86
C SER A 55 -51.63 8.53 -8.16
N ILE A 56 -51.67 7.18 -8.12
CA ILE A 56 -51.87 6.34 -9.31
C ILE A 56 -53.35 5.95 -9.41
N PRO A 57 -54.06 6.37 -10.48
CA PRO A 57 -55.45 5.98 -10.72
C PRO A 57 -55.69 4.46 -10.66
N GLU A 58 -56.84 4.07 -10.14
CA GLU A 58 -57.20 2.65 -9.92
C GLU A 58 -57.19 1.78 -11.20
N PRO A 59 -57.64 2.25 -12.38
CA PRO A 59 -57.51 1.48 -13.62
C PRO A 59 -56.05 1.16 -13.97
N GLN A 60 -55.13 2.09 -13.69
CA GLN A 60 -53.71 1.90 -13.94
C GLN A 60 -53.13 0.90 -12.93
N ARG A 61 -53.46 1.01 -11.63
CA ARG A 61 -53.04 0.03 -10.62
C ARG A 61 -53.54 -1.37 -10.94
N ALA A 62 -54.77 -1.51 -11.41
CA ALA A 62 -55.34 -2.80 -11.83
C ALA A 62 -54.59 -3.38 -13.04
N ALA A 63 -54.23 -2.55 -14.02
CA ALA A 63 -53.43 -2.99 -15.17
C ALA A 63 -52.04 -3.50 -14.75
N TRP A 64 -51.34 -2.77 -13.87
CA TRP A 64 -50.05 -3.21 -13.33
C TRP A 64 -50.15 -4.52 -12.53
N LYS A 65 -51.19 -4.66 -11.70
CA LYS A 65 -51.45 -5.91 -10.94
C LYS A 65 -51.74 -7.09 -11.88
N LYS A 66 -52.48 -6.87 -12.96
CA LYS A 66 -52.84 -7.92 -13.93
C LYS A 66 -51.63 -8.49 -14.66
N HIS A 67 -50.63 -7.66 -14.97
CA HIS A 67 -49.43 -8.05 -15.72
C HIS A 67 -48.18 -8.13 -14.85
N SER A 68 -48.36 -8.27 -13.52
CA SER A 68 -47.25 -8.47 -12.59
C SER A 68 -46.52 -9.77 -12.91
N ALA A 69 -45.20 -9.74 -12.84
CA ALA A 69 -44.41 -10.97 -12.96
C ALA A 69 -44.79 -11.95 -11.83
N ALA A 70 -44.89 -13.23 -12.19
CA ALA A 70 -45.20 -14.32 -11.29
C ALA A 70 -44.02 -15.29 -11.23
N GLU A 71 -43.88 -15.97 -10.10
CA GLU A 71 -42.89 -17.02 -9.92
C GLU A 71 -43.45 -18.34 -10.46
N PHE A 72 -42.64 -19.14 -11.16
CA PHE A 72 -43.04 -20.49 -11.54
C PHE A 72 -43.17 -21.38 -10.29
N GLN A 73 -44.20 -22.24 -10.25
CA GLN A 73 -44.45 -23.19 -9.16
C GLN A 73 -44.49 -24.63 -9.64
N THR A 74 -44.73 -24.84 -10.93
CA THR A 74 -44.85 -26.16 -11.56
C THR A 74 -43.72 -26.41 -12.56
N LYS A 75 -43.53 -27.68 -12.90
CA LYS A 75 -42.60 -28.11 -13.95
C LYS A 75 -42.88 -27.44 -15.29
N ASP A 76 -44.12 -27.48 -15.76
CA ASP A 76 -44.53 -26.89 -17.05
C ASP A 76 -44.26 -25.37 -17.09
N GLU A 77 -44.49 -24.65 -15.99
CA GLU A 77 -44.19 -23.22 -15.89
C GLU A 77 -42.67 -22.95 -15.92
N PHE A 78 -41.89 -23.78 -15.23
CA PHE A 78 -40.42 -23.69 -15.26
C PHE A 78 -39.88 -23.91 -16.67
N GLU A 79 -40.33 -24.96 -17.37
CA GLU A 79 -39.96 -25.24 -18.76
C GLU A 79 -40.34 -24.07 -19.67
N GLY A 80 -41.54 -23.53 -19.51
CA GLY A 80 -42.01 -22.35 -20.24
C GLY A 80 -41.08 -21.14 -20.04
N GLU A 81 -40.65 -20.87 -18.81
CA GLU A 81 -39.72 -19.77 -18.52
C GLU A 81 -38.31 -20.01 -19.10
N VAL A 82 -37.78 -21.23 -19.02
CA VAL A 82 -36.48 -21.58 -19.61
C VAL A 82 -36.51 -21.41 -21.12
N VAL A 83 -37.51 -22.00 -21.79
CA VAL A 83 -37.68 -21.89 -23.25
C VAL A 83 -37.87 -20.42 -23.64
N ARG A 84 -38.69 -19.66 -22.91
CA ARG A 84 -38.88 -18.23 -23.14
C ARG A 84 -37.54 -17.49 -23.10
N HIS A 85 -36.68 -17.73 -22.12
CA HIS A 85 -35.37 -17.07 -22.06
C HIS A 85 -34.42 -17.53 -23.17
N VAL A 86 -34.41 -18.82 -23.52
CA VAL A 86 -33.63 -19.34 -24.65
C VAL A 86 -34.06 -18.64 -25.96
N GLU A 87 -35.36 -18.52 -26.21
CA GLU A 87 -35.88 -17.92 -27.44
C GLU A 87 -35.77 -16.40 -27.48
N THR A 88 -36.11 -15.72 -26.39
CA THR A 88 -36.23 -14.26 -26.39
C THR A 88 -35.00 -13.53 -25.88
N THR A 89 -34.34 -14.06 -24.85
CA THR A 89 -33.19 -13.40 -24.20
C THR A 89 -31.88 -13.80 -24.87
N LEU A 90 -31.73 -15.07 -25.22
CA LEU A 90 -30.52 -15.59 -25.89
C LEU A 90 -30.64 -15.58 -27.42
N ALA A 91 -31.84 -15.33 -27.96
CA ALA A 91 -32.14 -15.38 -29.39
C ALA A 91 -31.75 -16.72 -30.04
N ARG A 92 -32.05 -17.82 -29.33
CA ARG A 92 -31.81 -19.21 -29.78
C ARG A 92 -33.15 -19.94 -29.97
N SER A 93 -33.09 -21.21 -30.34
CA SER A 93 -34.23 -22.09 -30.62
C SER A 93 -33.86 -23.51 -30.23
N LEU A 94 -34.81 -24.44 -30.36
CA LEU A 94 -34.56 -25.88 -30.18
C LEU A 94 -33.37 -26.39 -31.01
N PHE A 95 -33.14 -25.82 -32.19
CA PHE A 95 -32.10 -26.29 -33.12
C PHE A 95 -30.68 -25.83 -32.77
N ASN A 96 -30.51 -24.87 -31.84
CA ASN A 96 -29.21 -24.33 -31.44
C ASN A 96 -29.11 -24.08 -29.92
N CYS A 97 -29.81 -24.89 -29.13
CA CYS A 97 -29.71 -24.92 -27.69
C CYS A 97 -28.64 -25.93 -27.25
N ASP A 98 -27.47 -25.44 -26.84
CA ASP A 98 -26.40 -26.23 -26.24
C ASP A 98 -26.51 -26.17 -24.70
N GLU A 99 -25.66 -26.92 -23.99
CA GLU A 99 -25.62 -26.93 -22.52
C GLU A 99 -25.44 -25.52 -21.94
N LYS A 100 -24.67 -24.66 -22.62
CA LYS A 100 -24.43 -23.28 -22.18
C LYS A 100 -25.70 -22.42 -22.31
N ALA A 101 -26.48 -22.60 -23.37
CA ALA A 101 -27.79 -21.96 -23.53
C ALA A 101 -28.81 -22.49 -22.53
N ALA A 102 -28.83 -23.80 -22.28
CA ALA A 102 -29.67 -24.42 -21.25
C ALA A 102 -29.33 -23.86 -19.85
N TYR A 103 -28.05 -23.74 -19.53
CA TYR A 103 -27.58 -23.06 -18.31
C TYR A 103 -28.06 -21.62 -18.23
N ALA A 104 -27.82 -20.84 -19.30
CA ALA A 104 -28.20 -19.44 -19.33
C ALA A 104 -29.72 -19.26 -19.17
N GLY A 105 -30.54 -20.05 -19.86
CA GLY A 105 -32.00 -20.03 -19.73
C GLY A 105 -32.47 -20.41 -18.32
N THR A 106 -31.88 -21.45 -17.74
CA THR A 106 -32.18 -21.89 -16.37
C THR A 106 -31.81 -20.82 -15.34
N ALA A 107 -30.60 -20.27 -15.43
CA ALA A 107 -30.14 -19.23 -14.51
C ALA A 107 -30.99 -17.96 -14.61
N LEU A 108 -31.42 -17.57 -15.82
CA LEU A 108 -32.34 -16.45 -16.01
C LEU A 108 -33.71 -16.70 -15.39
N ALA A 109 -34.29 -17.90 -15.55
CA ALA A 109 -35.57 -18.26 -14.94
C ALA A 109 -35.50 -18.20 -13.40
N PHE A 110 -34.45 -18.77 -12.80
CA PHE A 110 -34.24 -18.71 -11.35
C PHE A 110 -33.94 -17.29 -10.86
N ARG A 111 -33.18 -16.50 -11.61
CA ARG A 111 -32.92 -15.10 -11.28
C ARG A 111 -34.19 -14.27 -11.29
N ASP A 112 -35.06 -14.43 -12.29
CA ASP A 112 -36.32 -13.69 -12.37
C ASP A 112 -37.22 -14.02 -11.16
N ARG A 113 -37.30 -15.30 -10.75
CA ARG A 113 -37.95 -15.72 -9.50
C ARG A 113 -37.35 -15.03 -8.27
N LEU A 114 -36.02 -15.08 -8.11
CA LEU A 114 -35.33 -14.46 -6.98
C LEU A 114 -35.54 -12.94 -6.94
N VAL A 115 -35.59 -12.26 -8.09
CA VAL A 115 -35.84 -10.81 -8.15
C VAL A 115 -37.24 -10.45 -7.65
N ILE A 116 -38.25 -11.27 -7.96
CA ILE A 116 -39.62 -11.06 -7.46
C ILE A 116 -39.63 -11.15 -5.92
N GLU A 117 -39.03 -12.19 -5.35
CA GLU A 117 -38.91 -12.35 -3.89
C GLU A 117 -38.05 -11.27 -3.24
N TRP A 118 -36.96 -10.86 -3.91
CA TRP A 118 -36.06 -9.80 -3.46
C TRP A 118 -36.77 -8.46 -3.35
N ASN A 119 -37.58 -8.09 -4.34
CA ASN A 119 -38.36 -6.86 -4.33
C ASN A 119 -39.36 -6.82 -3.15
N ARG A 120 -40.04 -7.95 -2.88
CA ARG A 120 -40.92 -8.09 -1.71
C ARG A 120 -40.15 -7.92 -0.41
N THR A 121 -38.99 -8.58 -0.29
CA THR A 121 -38.12 -8.51 0.89
C THR A 121 -37.61 -7.09 1.15
N GLN A 122 -37.11 -6.39 0.12
CA GLN A 122 -36.66 -5.01 0.25
C GLN A 122 -37.80 -4.07 0.69
N GLN A 123 -39.00 -4.28 0.15
CA GLN A 123 -40.17 -3.49 0.51
C GLN A 123 -40.58 -3.71 1.97
N GLN A 124 -40.58 -4.96 2.44
CA GLN A 124 -40.88 -5.32 3.83
C GLN A 124 -39.81 -4.76 4.80
N GLN A 125 -38.52 -4.93 4.49
CA GLN A 125 -37.44 -4.40 5.32
C GLN A 125 -37.44 -2.87 5.38
N THR A 126 -37.84 -2.20 4.29
CA THR A 126 -38.00 -0.74 4.27
C THR A 126 -39.21 -0.30 5.09
N PHE A 127 -40.33 -1.03 5.00
CA PHE A 127 -41.52 -0.76 5.81
C PHE A 127 -41.25 -0.92 7.31
N ALA A 128 -40.51 -1.95 7.69
CA ALA A 128 -40.16 -2.25 9.08
C ALA A 128 -39.05 -1.35 9.67
N ASP A 129 -38.36 -0.55 8.84
CA ASP A 129 -37.27 0.36 9.24
C ASP A 129 -36.23 -0.28 10.19
N GLN A 130 -35.81 -1.49 9.82
CA GLN A 130 -34.83 -2.25 10.59
C GLN A 130 -33.40 -1.72 10.34
N LYS A 131 -32.53 -1.87 11.36
CA LYS A 131 -31.10 -1.59 11.19
C LYS A 131 -30.52 -2.57 10.17
N ARG A 132 -29.75 -2.06 9.20
CA ARG A 132 -29.11 -2.88 8.17
C ARG A 132 -27.61 -2.97 8.39
N VAL A 133 -27.04 -4.13 8.09
CA VAL A 133 -25.59 -4.35 8.06
C VAL A 133 -25.08 -4.13 6.64
N TYR A 134 -24.02 -3.35 6.48
CA TYR A 134 -23.33 -3.19 5.21
C TYR A 134 -21.93 -3.76 5.35
N TYR A 135 -21.69 -4.89 4.71
CA TYR A 135 -20.43 -5.61 4.77
C TYR A 135 -19.60 -5.30 3.54
N LEU A 136 -18.61 -4.42 3.70
CA LEU A 136 -17.65 -4.09 2.66
C LEU A 136 -16.46 -5.04 2.73
N SER A 137 -16.19 -5.73 1.63
CA SER A 137 -15.00 -6.56 1.45
C SER A 137 -14.35 -6.25 0.11
N LEU A 138 -13.02 -6.34 0.04
CA LEU A 138 -12.32 -6.29 -1.25
C LEU A 138 -12.55 -7.56 -2.06
N GLU A 139 -12.97 -8.65 -1.40
CA GLU A 139 -13.18 -9.94 -2.03
C GLU A 139 -14.33 -10.76 -1.44
N PHE A 140 -15.08 -11.44 -2.31
CA PHE A 140 -15.99 -12.53 -1.99
C PHE A 140 -15.75 -13.71 -2.93
N LEU A 141 -15.74 -14.91 -2.36
CA LEU A 141 -15.75 -16.16 -3.12
C LEU A 141 -17.06 -16.89 -2.84
N MET A 142 -18.12 -16.44 -3.54
CA MET A 142 -19.48 -16.97 -3.39
C MET A 142 -19.64 -18.38 -3.97
N GLY A 143 -18.75 -18.77 -4.89
CA GLY A 143 -18.90 -20.00 -5.68
C GLY A 143 -19.97 -19.85 -6.78
N ARG A 144 -20.45 -20.99 -7.28
CA ARG A 144 -21.50 -21.08 -8.30
C ARG A 144 -22.86 -20.74 -7.71
N ALA A 145 -23.60 -19.84 -8.36
CA ALA A 145 -24.84 -19.30 -7.83
C ALA A 145 -26.07 -20.14 -8.22
N LEU A 146 -26.07 -20.86 -9.34
CA LEU A 146 -27.24 -21.58 -9.82
C LEU A 146 -27.66 -22.68 -8.85
N ASP A 147 -26.76 -23.57 -8.46
CA ASP A 147 -27.09 -24.67 -7.56
C ASP A 147 -27.54 -24.15 -6.18
N ASN A 148 -26.87 -23.12 -5.67
CA ASN A 148 -27.22 -22.48 -4.41
C ASN A 148 -28.60 -21.79 -4.48
N ALA A 149 -28.91 -21.11 -5.60
CA ALA A 149 -30.22 -20.51 -5.84
C ALA A 149 -31.33 -21.56 -5.84
N MET A 150 -31.15 -22.66 -6.58
CA MET A 150 -32.13 -23.76 -6.66
C MET A 150 -32.39 -24.40 -5.29
N LEU A 151 -31.33 -24.61 -4.51
CA LEU A 151 -31.42 -25.14 -3.15
C LEU A 151 -32.17 -24.19 -2.20
N ASN A 152 -31.85 -22.90 -2.22
CA ASN A 152 -32.44 -21.92 -1.30
C ASN A 152 -33.94 -21.67 -1.56
N VAL A 153 -34.38 -21.75 -2.83
CA VAL A 153 -35.81 -21.62 -3.16
C VAL A 153 -36.57 -22.96 -3.09
N GLY A 154 -35.87 -24.08 -2.88
CA GLY A 154 -36.48 -25.41 -2.77
C GLY A 154 -37.05 -25.98 -4.08
N MET A 155 -36.58 -25.53 -5.24
CA MET A 155 -37.12 -25.91 -6.57
C MET A 155 -36.15 -26.77 -7.40
N LYS A 156 -35.15 -27.38 -6.76
CA LYS A 156 -34.13 -28.18 -7.44
C LYS A 156 -34.71 -29.42 -8.15
N ASP A 157 -35.67 -30.10 -7.53
CA ASP A 157 -36.28 -31.30 -8.12
C ASP A 157 -37.13 -30.95 -9.35
N ILE A 158 -37.92 -29.88 -9.26
CA ILE A 158 -38.69 -29.34 -10.39
C ILE A 158 -37.76 -28.97 -11.56
N ALA A 159 -36.65 -28.29 -11.28
CA ALA A 159 -35.68 -27.92 -12.32
C ALA A 159 -35.01 -29.16 -12.94
N LYS A 160 -34.69 -30.18 -12.13
CA LYS A 160 -34.10 -31.42 -12.61
C LYS A 160 -35.04 -32.18 -13.54
N GLU A 161 -36.31 -32.31 -13.17
CA GLU A 161 -37.31 -32.97 -14.01
C GLU A 161 -37.60 -32.17 -15.28
N GLY A 162 -37.76 -30.85 -15.18
CA GLY A 162 -38.02 -30.00 -16.34
C GLY A 162 -36.87 -29.93 -17.33
N LEU A 163 -35.62 -29.85 -16.84
CA LEU A 163 -34.45 -29.95 -17.72
C LEU A 163 -34.34 -31.32 -18.38
N GLY A 164 -34.75 -32.38 -17.68
CA GLY A 164 -34.81 -33.74 -18.21
C GLY A 164 -35.74 -33.84 -19.43
N ASP A 165 -36.94 -33.26 -19.35
CA ASP A 165 -37.89 -33.22 -20.47
C ASP A 165 -37.39 -32.35 -21.63
N LEU A 166 -36.65 -31.29 -21.34
CA LEU A 166 -35.97 -30.45 -22.34
C LEU A 166 -34.71 -31.10 -22.94
N GLY A 167 -34.34 -32.30 -22.47
CA GLY A 167 -33.21 -33.08 -23.02
C GLY A 167 -31.85 -32.80 -22.39
N PHE A 168 -31.79 -32.12 -21.25
CA PHE A 168 -30.55 -31.76 -20.57
C PHE A 168 -30.41 -32.44 -19.20
N ARG A 169 -29.17 -32.79 -18.84
CA ARG A 169 -28.84 -33.29 -17.51
C ARG A 169 -28.45 -32.12 -16.61
N MET A 170 -29.05 -32.04 -15.43
CA MET A 170 -28.82 -30.93 -14.50
C MET A 170 -27.35 -30.75 -14.13
N GLU A 171 -26.60 -31.85 -13.96
CA GLU A 171 -25.17 -31.78 -13.59
C GLU A 171 -24.33 -31.14 -14.70
N ASP A 172 -24.63 -31.46 -15.96
CA ASP A 172 -23.94 -30.92 -17.13
C ASP A 172 -24.27 -29.42 -17.29
N VAL A 173 -25.50 -29.02 -17.00
CA VAL A 173 -25.96 -27.62 -16.98
C VAL A 173 -25.27 -26.81 -15.87
N ILE A 174 -25.24 -27.30 -14.63
CA ILE A 174 -24.55 -26.63 -13.50
C ILE A 174 -23.04 -26.50 -13.77
N SER A 175 -22.46 -27.46 -14.50
CA SER A 175 -21.03 -27.43 -14.83
C SER A 175 -20.61 -26.29 -15.77
N GLN A 176 -21.57 -25.71 -16.50
CA GLN A 176 -21.32 -24.57 -17.40
C GLN A 176 -21.10 -23.25 -16.66
N GLU A 177 -21.53 -23.15 -15.39
CA GLU A 177 -21.39 -21.93 -14.60
C GLU A 177 -19.92 -21.68 -14.23
N ARG A 178 -19.44 -20.46 -14.51
CA ARG A 178 -18.16 -19.97 -14.01
C ARG A 178 -18.34 -19.39 -12.61
N ASP A 179 -17.33 -19.57 -11.76
CA ASP A 179 -17.34 -18.97 -10.42
C ASP A 179 -17.32 -17.45 -10.50
N ALA A 180 -18.11 -16.79 -9.64
CA ALA A 180 -18.07 -15.34 -9.51
C ALA A 180 -16.75 -14.90 -8.87
N ALA A 181 -15.84 -14.34 -9.66
CA ALA A 181 -14.54 -13.86 -9.18
C ALA A 181 -14.62 -12.40 -8.70
N LEU A 182 -15.37 -12.20 -7.62
CA LEU A 182 -15.54 -10.91 -6.95
C LEU A 182 -14.36 -10.60 -6.03
N GLY A 183 -13.11 -10.70 -6.50
CA GLY A 183 -11.92 -10.54 -5.66
C GLY A 183 -10.68 -11.23 -6.25
N ASN A 184 -9.50 -10.94 -5.69
CA ASN A 184 -8.20 -11.44 -6.18
C ASN A 184 -7.39 -12.26 -5.14
N GLY A 185 -7.97 -12.64 -3.99
CA GLY A 185 -7.25 -13.30 -2.89
C GLY A 185 -8.00 -14.46 -2.24
N GLY A 186 -7.33 -15.08 -1.26
CA GLY A 186 -7.76 -16.33 -0.61
C GLY A 186 -8.65 -16.16 0.63
N LEU A 187 -8.90 -14.93 1.11
CA LEU A 187 -9.76 -14.64 2.26
C LEU A 187 -11.25 -14.56 1.87
N GLY A 188 -11.57 -14.45 0.58
CA GLY A 188 -12.93 -14.27 0.07
C GLY A 188 -13.93 -15.36 0.49
N ARG A 189 -13.47 -16.57 0.85
CA ARG A 189 -14.35 -17.65 1.35
C ARG A 189 -14.92 -17.34 2.72
N LEU A 190 -14.12 -16.76 3.62
CA LEU A 190 -14.57 -16.37 4.95
C LEU A 190 -15.62 -15.26 4.85
N ALA A 191 -15.37 -14.27 3.98
CA ALA A 191 -16.31 -13.18 3.73
C ALA A 191 -17.64 -13.70 3.17
N ALA A 192 -17.61 -14.67 2.25
CA ALA A 192 -18.81 -15.32 1.73
C ALA A 192 -19.59 -16.08 2.83
N CYS A 193 -18.89 -16.84 3.70
CA CYS A 193 -19.52 -17.56 4.81
C CYS A 193 -20.28 -16.63 5.76
N PHE A 194 -19.78 -15.41 6.00
CA PHE A 194 -20.51 -14.41 6.78
C PHE A 194 -21.79 -13.94 6.08
N LEU A 195 -21.76 -13.72 4.77
CA LEU A 195 -22.97 -13.36 4.02
C LEU A 195 -24.03 -14.46 4.07
N ASP A 196 -23.63 -15.72 3.85
CA ASP A 196 -24.55 -16.87 3.93
C ASP A 196 -25.11 -17.05 5.35
N SER A 197 -24.29 -16.84 6.38
CA SER A 197 -24.75 -16.88 7.78
C SER A 197 -25.75 -15.76 8.08
N LEU A 198 -25.52 -14.55 7.56
CA LEU A 198 -26.43 -13.41 7.72
C LEU A 198 -27.77 -13.69 7.02
N ALA A 199 -27.75 -14.28 5.82
CA ALA A 199 -28.95 -14.68 5.10
C ALA A 199 -29.73 -15.77 5.86
N THR A 200 -29.04 -16.82 6.32
CA THR A 200 -29.64 -17.95 7.07
C THR A 200 -30.30 -17.50 8.37
N LEU A 201 -29.67 -16.56 9.09
CA LEU A 201 -30.19 -16.01 10.33
C LEU A 201 -31.19 -14.85 10.10
N ASN A 202 -31.54 -14.58 8.84
CA ASN A 202 -32.46 -13.54 8.41
C ASN A 202 -32.08 -12.13 8.92
N TYR A 203 -30.78 -11.84 8.94
CA TYR A 203 -30.29 -10.49 9.22
C TYR A 203 -30.39 -9.62 7.96
N PRO A 204 -30.94 -8.40 8.06
CA PRO A 204 -30.98 -7.47 6.94
C PRO A 204 -29.56 -6.96 6.64
N ALA A 205 -28.91 -7.54 5.63
CA ALA A 205 -27.52 -7.26 5.29
C ALA A 205 -27.30 -7.11 3.78
N TRP A 206 -26.25 -6.36 3.43
CA TRP A 206 -25.75 -6.19 2.06
C TRP A 206 -24.25 -6.43 2.02
N GLY A 207 -23.78 -7.17 1.02
CA GLY A 207 -22.37 -7.29 0.68
C GLY A 207 -21.97 -6.26 -0.38
N TYR A 208 -20.83 -5.59 -0.19
CA TYR A 208 -20.22 -4.71 -1.19
C TYR A 208 -18.82 -5.20 -1.54
N ALA A 209 -18.54 -5.33 -2.83
CA ALA A 209 -17.23 -5.64 -3.36
C ALA A 209 -16.92 -4.89 -4.65
N LEU A 210 -15.66 -4.95 -5.07
CA LEU A 210 -15.21 -4.42 -6.34
C LEU A 210 -15.52 -5.41 -7.46
N ARG A 211 -16.05 -4.92 -8.58
CA ARG A 211 -16.32 -5.72 -9.78
C ARG A 211 -15.06 -5.79 -10.66
N TYR A 212 -14.28 -6.84 -10.48
CA TYR A 212 -13.05 -7.05 -11.26
C TYR A 212 -13.38 -7.57 -12.66
N LYS A 213 -12.77 -6.94 -13.69
CA LYS A 213 -12.95 -7.37 -15.10
C LYS A 213 -12.38 -8.78 -15.35
N TYR A 214 -11.28 -9.11 -14.68
CA TYR A 214 -10.63 -10.42 -14.71
C TYR A 214 -10.63 -10.96 -13.28
N GLY A 215 -10.94 -12.25 -13.11
CA GLY A 215 -10.97 -12.91 -11.81
C GLY A 215 -9.59 -13.18 -11.20
N ILE A 216 -9.53 -14.03 -10.16
CA ILE A 216 -8.30 -14.44 -9.45
C ILE A 216 -7.22 -14.85 -10.46
N PHE A 217 -7.41 -15.94 -11.20
CA PHE A 217 -6.71 -16.39 -12.42
C PHE A 217 -7.18 -17.82 -12.71
N ARG A 218 -7.12 -18.28 -13.96
CA ARG A 218 -7.35 -19.68 -14.34
C ARG A 218 -6.00 -20.38 -14.48
N GLN A 219 -5.87 -21.56 -13.87
CA GLN A 219 -4.68 -22.39 -14.00
C GLN A 219 -4.87 -23.40 -15.13
N GLU A 220 -3.88 -23.50 -16.01
CA GLU A 220 -3.82 -24.50 -17.06
C GLU A 220 -2.52 -25.29 -16.93
N ILE A 221 -2.57 -26.58 -17.29
CA ILE A 221 -1.38 -27.42 -17.36
C ILE A 221 -0.99 -27.54 -18.84
N VAL A 222 0.13 -26.94 -19.22
CA VAL A 222 0.67 -26.96 -20.58
C VAL A 222 2.04 -27.63 -20.53
N ASP A 223 2.20 -28.75 -21.24
CA ASP A 223 3.43 -29.54 -21.28
C ASP A 223 3.96 -29.98 -19.90
N GLY A 224 3.06 -30.25 -18.96
CA GLY A 224 3.40 -30.63 -17.58
C GLY A 224 3.73 -29.46 -16.66
N TYR A 225 3.61 -28.22 -17.13
CA TYR A 225 3.84 -27.01 -16.35
C TYR A 225 2.55 -26.26 -16.06
N GLN A 226 2.47 -25.66 -14.88
CA GLN A 226 1.36 -24.79 -14.51
C GLN A 226 1.54 -23.41 -15.15
N VAL A 227 0.54 -22.97 -15.90
CA VAL A 227 0.45 -21.65 -16.54
C VAL A 227 -0.78 -20.92 -16.00
N GLU A 228 -0.62 -19.64 -15.67
CA GLU A 228 -1.71 -18.77 -15.21
C GLU A 228 -2.24 -17.94 -16.39
N VAL A 229 -3.54 -18.02 -16.65
CA VAL A 229 -4.24 -17.22 -17.65
C VAL A 229 -5.37 -16.41 -17.02
N PRO A 230 -5.76 -15.25 -17.59
CA PRO A 230 -6.90 -14.48 -17.08
C PRO A 230 -8.19 -15.31 -17.07
N ASP A 231 -9.01 -15.15 -16.02
CA ASP A 231 -10.35 -15.74 -15.98
C ASP A 231 -11.42 -14.72 -16.42
N TYR A 232 -12.10 -15.05 -17.52
CA TYR A 232 -13.10 -14.22 -18.20
C TYR A 232 -14.52 -14.52 -17.70
N TRP A 233 -14.71 -14.59 -16.38
CA TRP A 233 -16.00 -14.92 -15.77
C TRP A 233 -17.14 -13.95 -16.14
N LEU A 234 -16.82 -12.75 -16.64
CA LEU A 234 -17.77 -11.72 -17.08
C LEU A 234 -18.15 -11.75 -18.56
N ASP A 235 -17.64 -12.69 -19.38
CA ASP A 235 -18.06 -12.81 -20.79
C ASP A 235 -19.57 -13.02 -20.91
N PHE A 236 -20.15 -13.76 -19.97
CA PHE A 236 -21.59 -13.90 -19.78
C PHE A 236 -21.88 -14.27 -18.33
N ASN A 237 -22.57 -13.39 -17.59
CA ASN A 237 -23.01 -13.63 -16.23
C ASN A 237 -24.51 -13.29 -16.09
N PRO A 238 -25.41 -14.27 -15.94
CA PRO A 238 -26.83 -14.01 -15.85
C PRO A 238 -27.22 -13.28 -14.55
N TRP A 239 -26.42 -13.37 -13.49
CA TRP A 239 -26.76 -12.91 -12.14
C TRP A 239 -26.58 -11.41 -11.89
N GLU A 240 -25.93 -10.67 -12.80
CA GLU A 240 -25.67 -9.23 -12.61
C GLU A 240 -26.74 -8.33 -13.22
N PHE A 241 -27.03 -7.22 -12.54
CA PHE A 241 -27.86 -6.13 -13.05
C PHE A 241 -27.04 -4.83 -13.10
N PRO A 242 -26.79 -4.24 -14.27
CA PRO A 242 -26.16 -2.92 -14.33
C PRO A 242 -27.13 -1.86 -13.82
N ARG A 243 -26.73 -1.14 -12.77
CA ARG A 243 -27.50 -0.04 -12.16
C ARG A 243 -26.98 1.32 -12.60
N HIS A 244 -27.28 1.71 -13.83
CA HIS A 244 -26.91 3.02 -14.36
C HIS A 244 -27.60 4.19 -13.64
N ASP A 245 -28.69 3.90 -12.92
CA ASP A 245 -29.45 4.83 -12.07
C ASP A 245 -28.79 5.09 -10.70
N VAL A 246 -27.78 4.30 -10.32
CA VAL A 246 -27.09 4.41 -9.03
C VAL A 246 -25.62 4.73 -9.28
N THR A 247 -25.29 6.02 -9.27
CA THR A 247 -23.92 6.52 -9.32
C THR A 247 -23.55 7.19 -8.01
N VAL A 248 -22.31 7.01 -7.58
CA VAL A 248 -21.76 7.62 -6.36
C VAL A 248 -20.41 8.21 -6.72
N ASP A 249 -20.22 9.48 -6.39
CA ASP A 249 -18.92 10.13 -6.52
C ASP A 249 -18.00 9.60 -5.43
N VAL A 250 -17.02 8.78 -5.82
CA VAL A 250 -15.96 8.31 -4.91
C VAL A 250 -14.83 9.34 -4.92
N GLN A 251 -14.70 10.07 -3.82
CA GLN A 251 -13.56 10.97 -3.62
C GLN A 251 -12.37 10.15 -3.13
N PHE A 252 -11.32 10.07 -3.94
CA PHE A 252 -10.07 9.40 -3.58
C PHE A 252 -9.11 10.41 -2.95
N TYR A 253 -8.84 10.25 -1.65
CA TYR A 253 -7.82 10.98 -0.88
C TYR A 253 -7.88 12.53 -0.96
N GLY A 254 -6.92 13.21 -0.30
CA GLY A 254 -6.64 14.63 -0.51
C GLY A 254 -5.84 14.86 -1.80
N ASN A 255 -5.59 16.11 -2.18
CA ASN A 255 -4.77 16.40 -3.36
C ASN A 255 -3.31 16.01 -3.08
N HIS A 256 -2.88 14.85 -3.55
CA HIS A 256 -1.51 14.38 -3.41
C HIS A 256 -0.59 15.12 -4.38
N MET A 257 0.49 15.70 -3.88
CA MET A 257 1.48 16.41 -4.69
C MET A 257 2.82 15.68 -4.72
N ALA A 258 3.48 15.77 -5.88
CA ALA A 258 4.87 15.39 -6.07
C ALA A 258 5.66 16.58 -6.64
N LEU A 259 6.81 16.86 -6.04
CA LEU A 259 7.79 17.81 -6.56
C LEU A 259 8.90 17.01 -7.24
N VAL A 260 9.12 17.23 -8.52
CA VAL A 260 10.06 16.45 -9.35
C VAL A 260 11.17 17.37 -9.84
N CYS A 261 12.43 17.02 -9.61
CA CYS A 261 13.58 17.68 -10.23
C CYS A 261 14.09 16.79 -11.38
N LEU A 262 14.17 17.33 -12.59
CA LEU A 262 14.76 16.68 -13.76
C LEU A 262 16.11 17.32 -14.07
N LYS A 263 17.18 16.55 -13.86
CA LYS A 263 18.57 16.98 -14.06
C LYS A 263 19.05 16.62 -15.46
N ALA A 264 19.85 17.52 -16.03
CA ALA A 264 20.50 17.39 -17.34
C ALA A 264 19.57 16.86 -18.46
N PRO A 265 18.36 17.45 -18.68
CA PRO A 265 17.42 16.98 -19.71
C PRO A 265 18.01 16.98 -21.12
N GLU A 266 19.02 17.82 -21.39
CA GLU A 266 19.76 17.86 -22.65
C GLU A 266 20.52 16.57 -22.98
N THR A 267 20.84 15.75 -21.96
CA THR A 267 21.55 14.47 -22.13
C THR A 267 20.62 13.32 -22.49
N LEU A 268 19.30 13.53 -22.37
CA LEU A 268 18.30 12.50 -22.61
C LEU A 268 18.01 12.33 -24.10
N ASP A 269 18.10 11.08 -24.54
CA ASP A 269 17.57 10.64 -25.83
C ASP A 269 16.03 10.71 -25.85
N ASP A 270 15.46 10.78 -27.05
CA ASP A 270 14.02 10.95 -27.23
C ASP A 270 13.21 9.72 -26.77
N GLU A 271 13.79 8.51 -26.79
CA GLU A 271 13.11 7.28 -26.34
C GLU A 271 12.93 7.28 -24.82
N THR A 272 14.00 7.61 -24.09
CA THR A 272 14.00 7.76 -22.63
C THR A 272 13.06 8.89 -22.22
N LEU A 273 13.06 10.02 -22.95
CA LEU A 273 12.16 11.15 -22.69
C LEU A 273 10.69 10.77 -22.90
N GLU A 274 10.36 10.03 -23.96
CA GLU A 274 9.00 9.52 -24.22
C GLU A 274 8.56 8.55 -23.12
N GLY A 275 9.43 7.64 -22.68
CA GLY A 275 9.12 6.70 -21.59
C GLY A 275 8.92 7.39 -20.24
N LEU A 276 9.70 8.44 -19.95
CA LEU A 276 9.50 9.28 -18.78
C LEU A 276 8.17 10.04 -18.86
N ALA A 277 7.86 10.61 -20.03
CA ALA A 277 6.61 11.33 -20.27
C ALA A 277 5.38 10.42 -20.07
N LEU A 278 5.42 9.17 -20.54
CA LEU A 278 4.39 8.16 -20.26
C LEU A 278 4.23 7.92 -18.77
N THR A 279 5.34 7.78 -18.04
CA THR A 279 5.33 7.54 -16.59
C THR A 279 4.70 8.73 -15.85
N LEU A 280 5.10 9.97 -16.17
CA LEU A 280 4.50 11.18 -15.59
C LEU A 280 3.00 11.28 -15.90
N ALA A 281 2.58 10.97 -17.13
CA ALA A 281 1.16 10.96 -17.51
C ALA A 281 0.35 9.91 -16.73
N GLN A 282 0.93 8.73 -16.48
CA GLN A 282 0.30 7.69 -15.64
C GLN A 282 0.14 8.14 -14.19
N LEU A 283 1.12 8.85 -13.63
CA LEU A 283 1.02 9.41 -12.28
C LEU A 283 -0.10 10.45 -12.17
N VAL A 284 -0.21 11.35 -13.14
CA VAL A 284 -1.31 12.33 -13.19
C VAL A 284 -2.66 11.63 -13.32
N LYS A 285 -2.74 10.52 -14.07
CA LYS A 285 -3.96 9.70 -14.16
C LYS A 285 -4.32 9.01 -12.83
N LEU A 286 -3.34 8.77 -11.96
CA LEU A 286 -3.52 8.31 -10.58
C LEU A 286 -3.79 9.49 -9.61
N ASP A 287 -4.15 10.66 -10.13
CA ASP A 287 -4.45 11.91 -9.41
C ASP A 287 -3.27 12.50 -8.61
N MET A 288 -2.04 12.16 -8.99
CA MET A 288 -0.84 12.80 -8.46
C MET A 288 -0.60 14.15 -9.16
N ARG A 289 -0.57 15.23 -8.40
CA ARG A 289 -0.33 16.59 -8.89
C ARG A 289 1.16 16.89 -8.91
N ILE A 290 1.75 17.04 -10.09
CA ILE A 290 3.21 17.11 -10.25
C ILE A 290 3.65 18.54 -10.54
N VAL A 291 4.63 19.05 -9.79
CA VAL A 291 5.42 20.22 -10.18
C VAL A 291 6.79 19.75 -10.61
N LEU A 292 7.23 20.10 -11.81
CA LEU A 292 8.50 19.67 -12.37
C LEU A 292 9.47 20.85 -12.46
N VAL A 293 10.62 20.75 -11.82
CA VAL A 293 11.74 21.67 -11.89
C VAL A 293 12.78 21.09 -12.84
N MET A 294 13.14 21.81 -13.89
CA MET A 294 14.23 21.44 -14.79
C MET A 294 15.53 22.10 -14.35
N ASP A 295 16.60 21.31 -14.35
CA ASP A 295 17.96 21.77 -14.05
C ASP A 295 18.94 21.30 -15.13
N LEU A 296 19.67 22.25 -15.73
CA LEU A 296 20.62 21.97 -16.81
C LEU A 296 21.95 21.48 -16.23
N GLY A 297 22.60 20.54 -16.91
CA GLY A 297 23.89 20.00 -16.54
C GLY A 297 25.04 21.01 -16.64
N PHE A 298 26.15 20.68 -15.98
CA PHE A 298 27.31 21.56 -15.82
C PHE A 298 28.07 21.87 -17.11
N GLY A 299 27.88 21.09 -18.18
CA GLY A 299 28.53 21.29 -19.47
C GLY A 299 28.00 22.48 -20.28
N ILE A 300 26.90 23.10 -19.83
CA ILE A 300 26.25 24.21 -20.53
C ILE A 300 26.88 25.55 -20.10
N SER A 301 27.01 26.45 -21.07
CA SER A 301 27.58 27.80 -20.92
C SER A 301 27.09 28.54 -19.67
N ARG A 302 28.01 29.26 -19.01
CA ARG A 302 27.71 30.15 -17.87
C ARG A 302 26.88 31.38 -18.27
N ASN A 303 26.70 31.64 -19.56
CA ASN A 303 25.89 32.75 -20.05
C ASN A 303 24.40 32.50 -19.80
N ILE A 304 23.76 33.38 -19.03
CA ILE A 304 22.36 33.23 -18.64
C ILE A 304 21.38 33.31 -19.80
N ARG A 305 21.72 34.02 -20.88
CA ARG A 305 20.86 34.11 -22.07
C ARG A 305 20.83 32.77 -22.81
N GLU A 306 21.98 32.13 -22.95
CA GLU A 306 22.10 30.81 -23.57
C GLU A 306 21.39 29.75 -22.73
N ARG A 307 21.59 29.74 -21.40
CA ARG A 307 20.86 28.83 -20.49
C ARG A 307 19.35 28.98 -20.63
N ARG A 308 18.83 30.22 -20.71
CA ARG A 308 17.39 30.47 -20.92
C ARG A 308 16.88 29.86 -22.22
N THR A 309 17.64 29.97 -23.31
CA THR A 309 17.28 29.35 -24.59
C THR A 309 17.24 27.84 -24.49
N VAL A 310 18.28 27.22 -23.91
CA VAL A 310 18.34 25.77 -23.72
C VAL A 310 17.19 25.28 -22.83
N PHE A 311 16.87 25.99 -21.73
CA PHE A 311 15.70 25.65 -20.91
C PHE A 311 14.40 25.66 -21.72
N ALA A 312 14.18 26.64 -22.59
CA ALA A 312 13.00 26.70 -23.42
C ALA A 312 12.93 25.54 -24.43
N GLU A 313 14.05 25.21 -25.07
CA GLU A 313 14.15 24.08 -26.01
C GLU A 313 13.87 22.74 -25.32
N GLN A 314 14.52 22.47 -24.18
CA GLN A 314 14.33 21.23 -23.42
C GLN A 314 12.92 21.14 -22.82
N ALA A 315 12.34 22.26 -22.40
CA ALA A 315 10.97 22.29 -21.91
C ALA A 315 9.98 21.95 -23.02
N GLU A 316 10.14 22.51 -24.23
CA GLU A 316 9.29 22.17 -25.37
C GLU A 316 9.43 20.69 -25.78
N ARG A 317 10.65 20.12 -25.75
CA ARG A 317 10.86 18.68 -25.97
C ARG A 317 10.03 17.84 -24.99
N LEU A 318 10.12 18.14 -23.68
CA LEU A 318 9.37 17.43 -22.64
C LEU A 318 7.85 17.65 -22.77
N LEU A 319 7.41 18.88 -23.02
CA LEU A 319 6.00 19.22 -23.21
C LEU A 319 5.40 18.46 -24.40
N HIS A 320 6.14 18.34 -25.50
CA HIS A 320 5.70 17.59 -26.67
C HIS A 320 5.54 16.09 -26.36
N ALA A 321 6.51 15.48 -25.68
CA ALA A 321 6.43 14.08 -25.25
C ALA A 321 5.25 13.83 -24.31
N VAL A 322 5.04 14.69 -23.29
CA VAL A 322 3.91 14.56 -22.35
C VAL A 322 2.56 14.71 -23.05
N ARG A 323 2.45 15.63 -24.02
CA ARG A 323 1.19 15.86 -24.77
C ARG A 323 0.74 14.65 -25.58
N ARG A 324 1.66 13.81 -26.07
CA ARG A 324 1.33 12.57 -26.80
C ARG A 324 0.58 11.56 -25.94
N HIS A 325 0.86 11.54 -24.64
CA HIS A 325 0.21 10.64 -23.69
C HIS A 325 -0.94 11.30 -22.93
N SER A 326 -0.97 12.63 -22.84
CA SER A 326 -2.06 13.36 -22.21
C SER A 326 -2.27 14.76 -22.85
N PRO A 327 -3.38 14.98 -23.57
CA PRO A 327 -3.56 16.12 -24.48
C PRO A 327 -3.62 17.51 -23.83
N ALA A 328 -3.69 17.61 -22.50
CA ALA A 328 -3.67 18.87 -21.77
C ALA A 328 -2.82 18.80 -20.48
N ALA A 329 -1.65 18.14 -20.52
CA ALA A 329 -0.95 17.77 -19.29
C ALA A 329 0.22 18.64 -18.84
N SER A 330 0.78 19.58 -19.62
CA SER A 330 1.95 20.33 -19.15
C SER A 330 2.05 21.75 -19.68
N ARG A 331 2.68 22.63 -18.89
CA ARG A 331 2.89 24.04 -19.21
C ARG A 331 4.23 24.54 -18.69
N PHE A 332 5.02 25.18 -19.54
CA PHE A 332 6.25 25.85 -19.13
C PHE A 332 5.94 27.19 -18.45
N ILE A 333 6.53 27.42 -17.29
CA ILE A 333 6.29 28.59 -16.43
C ILE A 333 7.62 29.25 -16.09
N THR A 334 7.79 30.48 -16.57
CA THR A 334 8.93 31.34 -16.23
C THR A 334 8.54 32.37 -15.18
N GLY A 335 9.46 32.74 -14.30
CA GLY A 335 9.21 33.78 -13.28
C GLY A 335 8.40 33.28 -12.08
N ALA A 336 8.37 31.97 -11.84
CA ALA A 336 7.74 31.40 -10.65
C ALA A 336 8.58 31.61 -9.37
N ILE A 337 9.90 31.84 -9.53
CA ILE A 337 10.87 31.96 -8.43
C ILE A 337 11.44 33.38 -8.41
N GLU A 338 11.43 33.99 -7.23
CA GLU A 338 12.05 35.27 -6.95
C GLU A 338 13.22 35.09 -5.98
N ALA A 339 14.31 35.81 -6.22
CA ALA A 339 15.52 35.80 -5.41
C ALA A 339 15.69 37.12 -4.67
N SER A 340 16.04 37.07 -3.38
CA SER A 340 16.33 38.27 -2.59
C SER A 340 17.49 39.09 -3.18
N GLU A 341 17.40 40.41 -3.08
CA GLU A 341 18.51 41.31 -3.40
C GLU A 341 19.47 41.45 -2.20
N ASN A 342 20.77 41.54 -2.47
CA ASN A 342 21.84 41.91 -1.52
C ASN A 342 22.32 40.85 -0.52
N SER A 343 22.27 39.56 -0.87
CA SER A 343 23.00 38.50 -0.16
C SER A 343 23.94 37.73 -1.09
N GLU A 344 25.07 37.25 -0.57
CA GLU A 344 25.98 36.36 -1.33
C GLU A 344 25.29 35.03 -1.68
N GLU A 345 24.39 34.55 -0.81
CA GLU A 345 23.46 33.45 -1.07
C GLU A 345 22.02 33.99 -1.09
N PRO A 346 21.37 34.11 -2.26
CA PRO A 346 20.01 34.65 -2.37
C PRO A 346 18.97 33.67 -1.81
N GLU A 347 18.11 34.15 -0.89
CA GLU A 347 16.93 33.39 -0.45
C GLU A 347 15.91 33.38 -1.59
N LEU A 348 15.39 32.18 -1.90
CA LEU A 348 14.41 31.98 -2.98
C LEU A 348 12.99 31.89 -2.42
N THR A 349 12.05 32.56 -3.06
CA THR A 349 10.63 32.54 -2.70
C THR A 349 9.73 32.37 -3.92
N VAL A 350 8.46 32.04 -3.68
CA VAL A 350 7.43 31.88 -4.72
C VAL A 350 6.44 33.03 -4.60
N PRO A 351 6.67 34.19 -5.26
CA PRO A 351 5.88 35.41 -5.03
C PRO A 351 4.43 35.28 -5.49
N MET A 352 4.17 34.45 -6.52
CA MET A 352 2.84 34.26 -7.08
C MET A 352 2.46 32.77 -7.14
N PRO A 353 2.05 32.15 -6.02
CA PRO A 353 1.72 30.72 -5.96
C PRO A 353 0.61 30.30 -6.92
N LYS A 354 -0.30 31.22 -7.27
CA LYS A 354 -1.41 30.97 -8.22
C LYS A 354 -0.91 30.51 -9.60
N LEU A 355 0.28 30.95 -10.04
CA LEU A 355 0.88 30.51 -11.30
C LEU A 355 1.09 28.99 -11.33
N LEU A 356 1.36 28.38 -10.18
CA LEU A 356 1.56 26.93 -10.05
C LEU A 356 0.24 26.21 -9.71
N MET A 357 -0.54 26.77 -8.78
CA MET A 357 -1.72 26.11 -8.25
C MET A 357 -2.88 26.01 -9.25
N GLU A 358 -3.08 26.99 -10.14
CA GLU A 358 -4.14 26.91 -11.14
C GLU A 358 -3.93 25.81 -12.18
N PRO A 359 -2.74 25.65 -12.79
CA PRO A 359 -2.41 24.49 -13.60
C PRO A 359 -2.62 23.17 -12.86
N LEU A 360 -2.11 23.07 -11.61
CA LEU A 360 -2.22 21.86 -10.82
C LEU A 360 -3.68 21.45 -10.59
N LYS A 361 -4.57 22.39 -10.25
CA LYS A 361 -6.02 22.11 -10.09
C LYS A 361 -6.66 21.51 -11.35
N ARG A 362 -6.15 21.87 -12.53
CA ARG A 362 -6.62 21.37 -13.83
C ARG A 362 -5.93 20.07 -14.28
N GLY A 363 -5.03 19.52 -13.47
CA GLY A 363 -4.24 18.33 -13.80
C GLY A 363 -3.09 18.61 -14.78
N ILE A 364 -2.70 19.87 -14.90
CA ILE A 364 -1.57 20.31 -15.74
C ILE A 364 -0.32 20.34 -14.86
N ILE A 365 0.75 19.71 -15.34
CA ILE A 365 2.11 19.71 -14.79
C ILE A 365 2.79 21.06 -15.13
N PRO A 366 2.96 21.97 -14.17
CA PRO A 366 3.84 23.12 -14.35
C PRO A 366 5.31 22.65 -14.44
N VAL A 367 5.99 23.08 -15.50
CA VAL A 367 7.43 22.88 -15.72
C VAL A 367 8.15 24.21 -15.51
N ILE A 368 9.07 24.26 -14.55
CA ILE A 368 9.75 25.49 -14.10
C ILE A 368 11.25 25.31 -14.30
N PRO A 369 11.97 26.29 -14.88
CA PRO A 369 13.43 26.23 -14.96
C PRO A 369 14.08 26.59 -13.61
N SER A 370 15.30 26.10 -13.35
CA SER A 370 16.16 26.55 -12.22
C SER A 370 16.74 27.96 -12.45
N LEU A 371 15.84 28.92 -12.68
CA LEU A 371 16.12 30.35 -12.87
C LEU A 371 15.24 31.16 -11.92
N ALA A 372 15.81 32.24 -11.37
CA ALA A 372 15.09 33.17 -10.51
C ALA A 372 15.19 34.60 -11.04
N TYR A 373 14.21 35.43 -10.68
CA TYR A 373 14.22 36.86 -10.96
C TYR A 373 14.45 37.62 -9.67
N THR A 374 15.25 38.69 -9.69
CA THR A 374 15.27 39.66 -8.58
C THR A 374 14.02 40.54 -8.62
N PRO A 375 13.66 41.22 -7.52
CA PRO A 375 12.62 42.25 -7.52
C PRO A 375 12.82 43.33 -8.60
N SER A 376 14.07 43.66 -8.94
CA SER A 376 14.41 44.55 -10.07
C SER A 376 14.20 43.93 -11.47
N GLY A 377 13.75 42.67 -11.56
CA GLY A 377 13.50 41.97 -12.81
C GLY A 377 14.76 41.39 -13.48
N LYS A 378 15.91 41.38 -12.80
CA LYS A 378 17.14 40.78 -13.32
C LYS A 378 17.05 39.26 -13.19
N LEU A 379 17.29 38.56 -14.31
CA LEU A 379 17.37 37.10 -14.33
C LEU A 379 18.70 36.64 -13.71
N ILE A 380 18.65 35.65 -12.82
CA ILE A 380 19.81 34.98 -12.23
C ILE A 380 19.67 33.45 -12.32
N CYS A 381 20.80 32.74 -12.30
CA CYS A 381 20.77 31.29 -12.16
C CYS A 381 20.45 30.95 -10.70
N ALA A 382 19.60 29.96 -10.49
CA ALA A 382 19.26 29.49 -9.16
C ALA A 382 19.73 28.05 -8.99
N ASP A 383 20.25 27.73 -7.80
CA ASP A 383 20.51 26.34 -7.45
C ASP A 383 19.18 25.57 -7.38
N SER A 384 19.13 24.39 -8.02
CA SER A 384 17.90 23.60 -8.06
C SER A 384 17.51 23.07 -6.69
N GLY A 385 18.46 22.82 -5.78
CA GLY A 385 18.18 22.45 -4.39
C GLY A 385 17.42 23.56 -3.67
N ASN A 386 17.91 24.80 -3.79
CA ASN A 386 17.24 25.97 -3.22
C ASN A 386 15.86 26.23 -3.83
N VAL A 387 15.70 26.02 -5.15
CA VAL A 387 14.39 26.14 -5.83
C VAL A 387 13.40 25.09 -5.29
N MET A 388 13.86 23.84 -5.16
CA MET A 388 13.05 22.74 -4.63
C MET A 388 12.65 22.99 -3.17
N ALA A 389 13.57 23.48 -2.34
CA ALA A 389 13.30 23.84 -0.94
C ALA A 389 12.28 24.99 -0.83
N ALA A 390 12.40 26.03 -1.67
CA ALA A 390 11.43 27.14 -1.72
C ALA A 390 10.03 26.66 -2.11
N LEU A 391 9.92 25.78 -3.11
CA LEU A 391 8.65 25.17 -3.53
C LEU A 391 8.06 24.27 -2.44
N ALA A 392 8.88 23.44 -1.79
CA ALA A 392 8.45 22.58 -0.68
C ALA A 392 7.93 23.41 0.50
N LYS A 393 8.64 24.48 0.89
CA LYS A 393 8.23 25.45 1.92
C LYS A 393 6.88 26.08 1.58
N GLN A 394 6.71 26.56 0.34
CA GLN A 394 5.47 27.17 -0.12
C GLN A 394 4.27 26.19 -0.09
N MET A 395 4.48 24.94 -0.52
CA MET A 395 3.44 23.92 -0.54
C MET A 395 3.05 23.44 0.86
N SER A 396 4.02 23.38 1.79
CA SER A 396 3.78 23.02 3.20
C SER A 396 2.94 24.09 3.92
N GLN A 397 3.21 25.37 3.69
CA GLN A 397 2.50 26.49 4.35
C GLN A 397 1.03 26.63 3.92
N GLN A 398 0.66 26.22 2.70
CA GLN A 398 -0.73 26.27 2.25
C GLN A 398 -1.67 25.32 3.01
N GLY A 399 -1.13 24.25 3.61
CA GLY A 399 -1.90 23.38 4.50
C GLY A 399 -2.29 24.05 5.83
N SER A 400 -1.60 25.12 6.24
CA SER A 400 -1.70 25.73 7.57
C SER A 400 -2.46 27.06 7.63
N GLN A 401 -2.72 27.71 6.49
CA GLN A 401 -3.36 29.05 6.41
C GLN A 401 -4.86 29.02 6.04
N ALA A 402 -5.54 27.89 6.17
CA ALA A 402 -6.99 27.85 5.97
C ALA A 402 -7.71 28.41 7.23
N PRO A 403 -8.64 29.38 7.10
CA PRO A 403 -9.47 29.82 8.21
C PRO A 403 -10.32 28.63 8.75
N PRO A 404 -10.68 28.63 10.05
CA PRO A 404 -11.26 27.45 10.72
C PRO A 404 -12.59 26.95 10.14
N ASN A 405 -13.23 27.70 9.23
CA ASN A 405 -14.56 27.40 8.68
C ASN A 405 -14.56 26.96 7.21
N THR A 406 -13.40 26.73 6.57
CA THR A 406 -13.36 26.18 5.21
C THR A 406 -12.88 24.72 5.27
N PRO A 407 -13.61 23.74 4.71
CA PRO A 407 -13.13 22.37 4.62
C PRO A 407 -11.91 22.37 3.68
N ALA A 408 -10.72 22.35 4.28
CA ALA A 408 -9.47 22.28 3.55
C ALA A 408 -9.48 20.99 2.73
N THR A 409 -9.53 21.09 1.40
CA THR A 409 -8.92 20.07 0.55
C THR A 409 -7.45 20.06 0.93
N THR A 410 -7.08 19.22 1.89
CA THR A 410 -5.71 19.09 2.40
C THR A 410 -4.86 18.62 1.25
N THR A 411 -4.18 19.57 0.62
CA THR A 411 -3.17 19.30 -0.40
C THR A 411 -1.88 18.99 0.36
N SER A 412 -1.37 17.77 0.25
CA SER A 412 -0.14 17.35 0.93
C SER A 412 0.97 17.11 -0.08
N LEU A 413 2.16 17.64 0.19
CA LEU A 413 3.36 17.29 -0.57
C LEU A 413 3.92 15.98 -0.04
N ASP A 414 3.60 14.88 -0.72
CA ASP A 414 3.93 13.54 -0.24
C ASP A 414 5.26 13.04 -0.80
N ARG A 415 5.64 13.52 -2.00
CA ARG A 415 6.80 13.01 -2.73
C ARG A 415 7.72 14.12 -3.21
N VAL A 416 9.02 13.93 -3.02
CA VAL A 416 10.07 14.69 -3.69
C VAL A 416 10.88 13.72 -4.54
N ILE A 417 10.94 13.90 -5.84
CA ILE A 417 11.58 12.96 -6.77
C ILE A 417 12.72 13.69 -7.46
N VAL A 418 13.90 13.08 -7.50
CA VAL A 418 15.06 13.56 -8.23
C VAL A 418 15.36 12.57 -9.35
N LEU A 419 15.19 13.03 -10.58
CA LEU A 419 15.47 12.31 -11.81
C LEU A 419 16.83 12.75 -12.33
N ASP A 420 17.86 11.99 -11.99
CA ASP A 420 19.26 12.34 -12.28
C ASP A 420 19.97 11.22 -13.05
N PRO A 421 20.63 11.50 -14.19
CA PRO A 421 21.48 10.52 -14.87
C PRO A 421 22.51 9.82 -13.98
N ALA A 422 22.97 10.48 -12.90
CA ALA A 422 23.85 9.87 -11.91
C ALA A 422 23.24 8.63 -11.22
N GLY A 423 21.90 8.54 -11.13
CA GLY A 423 21.21 7.42 -10.46
C GLY A 423 21.07 7.61 -8.95
N GLY A 424 20.81 6.52 -8.22
CA GLY A 424 20.67 6.53 -6.76
C GLY A 424 21.96 6.92 -6.02
N ILE A 425 21.95 6.88 -4.69
CA ILE A 425 23.15 7.16 -3.88
C ILE A 425 24.03 5.89 -3.83
N PRO A 426 25.32 5.94 -4.22
CA PRO A 426 26.18 4.77 -4.24
C PRO A 426 26.61 4.32 -2.84
N SER A 427 26.81 3.01 -2.64
CA SER A 427 27.25 2.40 -1.37
C SER A 427 28.34 1.34 -1.61
N ARG A 428 29.39 1.32 -0.77
CA ARG A 428 30.47 0.29 -0.84
C ARG A 428 30.09 -1.06 -0.23
N ASP A 429 29.19 -1.07 0.76
CA ASP A 429 28.91 -2.25 1.57
C ASP A 429 27.87 -3.22 0.97
N ARG A 430 27.37 -2.92 -0.24
CA ARG A 430 26.36 -3.73 -0.93
C ARG A 430 26.75 -4.11 -2.35
N GLY A 431 26.37 -5.33 -2.75
CA GLY A 431 26.63 -5.87 -4.09
C GLY A 431 25.83 -5.22 -5.23
N ASP A 432 24.78 -4.44 -4.93
CA ASP A 432 24.06 -3.59 -5.89
C ASP A 432 24.58 -2.14 -5.91
N HIS A 433 25.68 -1.87 -5.18
CA HIS A 433 26.39 -0.60 -5.13
C HIS A 433 25.53 0.64 -4.81
N ALA A 434 24.36 0.48 -4.16
CA ALA A 434 23.44 1.57 -3.89
C ALA A 434 22.84 1.54 -2.47
N HIS A 435 22.68 2.70 -1.85
CA HIS A 435 21.79 2.88 -0.70
C HIS A 435 20.35 2.80 -1.18
N VAL A 436 19.72 1.64 -1.06
CA VAL A 436 18.33 1.48 -1.52
C VAL A 436 17.32 2.21 -0.63
N PHE A 437 17.65 2.41 0.65
CA PHE A 437 16.88 3.22 1.59
C PHE A 437 17.83 4.05 2.47
N ILE A 438 17.49 5.31 2.73
CA ILE A 438 18.23 6.20 3.63
C ILE A 438 17.27 6.80 4.66
N ASN A 439 17.62 6.62 5.95
CA ASN A 439 17.04 7.37 7.06
C ASN A 439 17.90 8.61 7.36
N LEU A 440 17.47 9.78 6.88
CA LEU A 440 18.27 11.02 6.96
C LEU A 440 18.65 11.40 8.39
N GLN A 441 17.76 11.20 9.37
CA GLN A 441 18.07 11.50 10.77
C GLN A 441 19.24 10.71 11.37
N GLN A 442 19.69 9.63 10.71
CA GLN A 442 20.67 8.70 11.27
C GLN A 442 21.92 8.52 10.43
N GLU A 443 21.74 8.60 9.12
CA GLU A 443 22.74 8.22 8.12
C GLU A 443 23.21 9.42 7.29
N PHE A 444 22.59 10.60 7.41
CA PHE A 444 22.91 11.74 6.54
C PHE A 444 24.38 12.16 6.63
N ASP A 445 24.88 12.45 7.84
CA ASP A 445 26.26 12.93 8.03
C ASP A 445 27.28 11.87 7.58
N GLU A 446 27.04 10.60 7.90
CA GLU A 446 27.94 9.49 7.53
C GLU A 446 28.00 9.28 6.01
N ILE A 447 26.86 9.28 5.33
CA ILE A 447 26.79 9.14 3.88
C ILE A 447 27.40 10.38 3.20
N GLU A 448 27.21 11.56 3.78
CA GLU A 448 27.80 12.79 3.26
C GLU A 448 29.34 12.76 3.34
N ASP A 449 29.89 12.29 4.45
CA ASP A 449 31.33 12.09 4.63
C ASP A 449 31.86 11.00 3.68
N GLU A 450 31.14 9.89 3.53
CA GLU A 450 31.44 8.80 2.60
C GLU A 450 31.54 9.32 1.15
N LEU A 451 30.54 10.07 0.67
CA LEU A 451 30.55 10.67 -0.67
C LEU A 451 31.70 11.67 -0.84
N SER A 452 32.05 12.41 0.21
CA SER A 452 33.16 13.37 0.19
C SER A 452 34.51 12.66 0.07
N GLN A 453 34.68 11.52 0.75
CA GLN A 453 35.85 10.66 0.60
C GLN A 453 35.95 10.10 -0.82
N TYR A 454 34.82 9.75 -1.46
CA TYR A 454 34.80 9.26 -2.84
C TYR A 454 35.26 10.33 -3.81
N THR A 455 34.77 11.56 -3.65
CA THR A 455 35.24 12.70 -4.44
C THR A 455 36.75 12.90 -4.31
N GLY A 456 37.31 12.77 -3.10
CA GLY A 456 38.75 12.95 -2.85
C GLY A 456 39.64 11.82 -3.36
N ALA A 457 39.10 10.60 -3.51
CA ALA A 457 39.84 9.43 -3.99
C ALA A 457 39.88 9.29 -5.53
N CYS A 458 39.02 10.02 -6.25
CA CYS A 458 38.94 9.97 -7.71
C CYS A 458 40.13 10.69 -8.37
N THR A 459 40.76 10.03 -9.35
CA THR A 459 41.80 10.64 -10.20
C THR A 459 41.24 11.29 -11.47
N GLU A 460 40.02 10.90 -11.87
CA GLU A 460 39.32 11.44 -13.04
C GLU A 460 38.30 12.53 -12.63
N ASN A 461 38.30 13.65 -13.34
CA ASN A 461 37.40 14.78 -13.04
C ASN A 461 35.92 14.41 -13.20
N THR A 462 35.58 13.53 -14.14
CA THR A 462 34.19 13.14 -14.43
C THR A 462 33.56 12.36 -13.28
N SER A 463 34.30 11.43 -12.67
CA SER A 463 33.79 10.65 -11.53
C SER A 463 33.70 11.48 -10.25
N ALA A 464 34.66 12.38 -10.01
CA ALA A 464 34.59 13.34 -8.91
C ALA A 464 33.34 14.22 -8.99
N GLN A 465 32.96 14.64 -10.19
CA GLN A 465 31.77 15.44 -10.43
C GLN A 465 30.47 14.67 -10.16
N THR A 466 30.38 13.39 -10.56
CA THR A 466 29.21 12.54 -10.27
C THR A 466 28.99 12.36 -8.76
N TYR A 467 30.05 12.22 -7.96
CA TYR A 467 29.91 12.15 -6.50
C TYR A 467 29.46 13.49 -5.88
N GLN A 468 29.86 14.62 -6.45
CA GLN A 468 29.33 15.93 -6.05
C GLN A 468 27.84 16.06 -6.38
N GLU A 469 27.38 15.52 -7.51
CA GLU A 469 25.95 15.45 -7.86
C GLU A 469 25.16 14.60 -6.88
N HIS A 470 25.64 13.39 -6.52
CA HIS A 470 25.02 12.56 -5.49
C HIS A 470 24.90 13.30 -4.15
N LYS A 471 25.95 14.02 -3.73
CA LYS A 471 25.95 14.82 -2.51
C LYS A 471 24.93 15.97 -2.57
N ALA A 472 24.86 16.68 -3.71
CA ALA A 472 23.87 17.74 -3.93
C ALA A 472 22.43 17.20 -3.88
N ASN A 473 22.18 16.04 -4.49
CA ASN A 473 20.87 15.39 -4.48
C ASN A 473 20.45 14.94 -3.07
N LEU A 474 21.38 14.40 -2.27
CA LEU A 474 21.13 14.02 -0.89
C LEU A 474 20.79 15.25 -0.02
N ARG A 475 21.55 16.34 -0.15
CA ARG A 475 21.29 17.61 0.55
C ARG A 475 19.93 18.21 0.17
N MET A 476 19.61 18.27 -1.13
CA MET A 476 18.31 18.73 -1.63
C MET A 476 17.14 17.99 -0.98
N LEU A 477 17.22 16.66 -0.91
CA LEU A 477 16.18 15.85 -0.26
C LEU A 477 16.14 16.06 1.25
N ASN A 478 17.29 16.23 1.91
CA ASN A 478 17.34 16.54 3.33
C ASN A 478 16.63 17.86 3.65
N ASP A 479 16.94 18.92 2.91
CA ASP A 479 16.36 20.25 3.11
C ASP A 479 14.86 20.24 2.84
N CYS A 480 14.43 19.62 1.74
CA CYS A 480 13.00 19.51 1.42
C CYS A 480 12.25 18.72 2.49
N LEU A 481 12.73 17.52 2.86
CA LEU A 481 12.03 16.63 3.78
C LEU A 481 12.04 17.14 5.23
N ALA A 482 13.01 17.98 5.62
CA ALA A 482 13.03 18.62 6.93
C ALA A 482 11.80 19.50 7.20
N MET A 483 11.25 20.12 6.15
CA MET A 483 10.10 21.04 6.20
C MET A 483 8.74 20.34 6.00
N LEU A 484 8.76 19.05 5.67
CA LEU A 484 7.57 18.26 5.33
C LEU A 484 7.15 17.31 6.46
N PRO A 485 5.88 16.85 6.45
CA PRO A 485 5.42 15.81 7.37
C PRO A 485 6.28 14.55 7.29
N SER A 486 6.36 13.78 8.37
CA SER A 486 7.11 12.51 8.42
C SER A 486 6.59 11.43 7.46
N ALA A 487 5.35 11.59 6.95
CA ALA A 487 4.77 10.73 5.93
C ALA A 487 5.39 10.94 4.54
N SER A 488 5.97 12.13 4.29
CA SER A 488 6.59 12.48 3.00
C SER A 488 7.91 11.74 2.80
N SER A 489 8.26 11.51 1.54
CA SER A 489 9.49 10.77 1.18
C SER A 489 10.15 11.34 -0.07
N GLY A 490 11.47 11.20 -0.14
CA GLY A 490 12.30 11.46 -1.30
C GLY A 490 12.56 10.19 -2.14
N LEU A 491 12.74 10.32 -3.44
CA LEU A 491 13.22 9.25 -4.32
C LEU A 491 14.27 9.80 -5.27
N ILE A 492 15.45 9.18 -5.33
CA ILE A 492 16.48 9.46 -6.33
C ILE A 492 16.52 8.28 -7.29
N ILE A 493 16.35 8.54 -8.59
CA ILE A 493 16.29 7.49 -9.62
C ILE A 493 16.76 8.06 -10.97
N SER A 494 17.35 7.21 -11.82
CA SER A 494 17.71 7.64 -13.17
C SER A 494 16.48 7.80 -14.06
N PRO A 495 16.48 8.77 -15.01
CA PRO A 495 15.42 8.89 -16.01
C PRO A 495 15.18 7.60 -16.82
N HIS A 496 16.25 6.86 -17.09
CA HIS A 496 16.20 5.58 -17.81
C HIS A 496 15.44 4.49 -17.03
N GLU A 497 15.72 4.36 -15.73
CA GLU A 497 15.01 3.43 -14.87
C GLU A 497 13.53 3.85 -14.69
N ALA A 498 13.27 5.14 -14.51
CA ALA A 498 11.90 5.68 -14.44
C ALA A 498 11.10 5.44 -15.73
N ALA A 499 11.75 5.46 -16.89
CA ALA A 499 11.16 5.22 -18.21
C ALA A 499 10.84 3.73 -18.49
N THR A 500 11.33 2.77 -17.70
CA THR A 500 11.28 1.33 -18.02
C THR A 500 9.86 0.76 -18.24
N SER A 501 8.81 1.43 -17.77
CA SER A 501 7.42 1.09 -18.14
C SER A 501 7.10 1.10 -19.63
N SER A 502 7.76 1.95 -20.42
CA SER A 502 7.52 2.04 -21.86
C SER A 502 8.14 0.86 -22.62
N ARG A 503 9.26 0.32 -22.15
CA ARG A 503 10.01 -0.75 -22.85
C ARG A 503 9.43 -2.15 -22.67
N ALA A 504 8.78 -2.41 -21.55
CA ALA A 504 8.09 -3.68 -21.29
C ALA A 504 6.85 -3.89 -22.18
N ILE A 505 6.30 -2.83 -22.77
CA ILE A 505 5.17 -2.91 -23.71
C ILE A 505 5.67 -3.30 -25.12
N ALA A 506 6.92 -2.97 -25.47
CA ALA A 506 7.49 -3.18 -26.80
C ALA A 506 8.21 -4.54 -27.00
N SER A 507 8.61 -5.22 -25.93
CA SER A 507 9.40 -6.47 -26.01
C SER A 507 8.66 -7.67 -25.38
N GLN A 508 7.64 -8.18 -26.07
CA GLN A 508 7.06 -9.49 -25.75
C GLN A 508 7.90 -10.61 -26.36
N GLN A 509 8.92 -11.08 -25.63
CA GLN A 509 9.37 -12.46 -25.71
C GLN A 509 9.46 -13.04 -24.29
N PRO A 510 8.79 -14.17 -24.00
CA PRO A 510 8.81 -14.78 -22.69
C PRO A 510 10.15 -15.46 -22.44
N THR A 511 10.89 -15.02 -21.43
CA THR A 511 12.07 -15.73 -20.95
C THR A 511 11.65 -16.90 -20.04
N LEU A 512 12.19 -18.09 -20.31
CA LEU A 512 11.97 -19.30 -19.51
C LEU A 512 12.59 -19.13 -18.11
N GLY A 513 11.73 -18.96 -17.11
CA GLY A 513 12.07 -19.01 -15.69
C GLY A 513 10.81 -18.85 -14.85
N ALA A 514 10.60 -19.76 -13.89
CA ALA A 514 9.40 -19.83 -13.04
C ALA A 514 9.29 -18.67 -12.03
N GLY A 515 9.08 -17.46 -12.54
CA GLY A 515 8.79 -16.26 -11.77
C GLY A 515 8.02 -15.24 -12.61
N THR A 516 6.73 -15.08 -12.36
CA THR A 516 5.84 -14.08 -12.97
C THR A 516 6.12 -12.65 -12.48
N ARG A 517 7.39 -12.21 -12.46
CA ARG A 517 7.72 -10.80 -12.24
C ARG A 517 7.62 -10.05 -13.56
N ARG A 518 6.44 -9.52 -13.87
CA ARG A 518 6.36 -8.30 -14.69
C ARG A 518 7.36 -7.31 -14.11
N GLN A 519 8.32 -6.82 -14.91
CA GLN A 519 9.21 -5.76 -14.47
C GLN A 519 8.33 -4.57 -14.04
N LYS A 520 8.28 -4.32 -12.73
CA LYS A 520 7.48 -3.23 -12.17
C LYS A 520 8.27 -1.94 -12.37
N ASN A 521 7.59 -0.86 -12.75
CA ASN A 521 8.21 0.46 -12.73
C ASN A 521 8.63 0.81 -11.30
N THR A 522 9.92 1.07 -11.08
CA THR A 522 10.45 1.42 -9.75
C THR A 522 9.77 2.66 -9.17
N LEU A 523 9.49 3.66 -10.01
CA LEU A 523 8.87 4.91 -9.61
C LEU A 523 7.38 4.71 -9.25
N ILE A 524 6.60 4.01 -10.09
CA ILE A 524 5.18 3.72 -9.79
C ILE A 524 5.07 2.78 -8.59
N HIS A 525 5.94 1.78 -8.49
CA HIS A 525 5.99 0.88 -7.35
C HIS A 525 6.25 1.64 -6.05
N ASN A 526 7.28 2.51 -6.01
CA ASN A 526 7.56 3.33 -4.84
C ASN A 526 6.41 4.27 -4.50
N LEU A 527 5.78 4.87 -5.50
CA LEU A 527 4.67 5.78 -5.30
C LEU A 527 3.46 5.07 -4.66
N LEU A 528 3.13 3.86 -5.13
CA LEU A 528 2.01 3.06 -4.62
C LEU A 528 2.30 2.38 -3.27
N THR A 529 3.54 1.97 -3.03
CA THR A 529 3.87 1.11 -1.87
C THR A 529 4.66 1.83 -0.77
N ASN A 530 5.22 3.01 -1.06
CA ASN A 530 6.16 3.74 -0.20
C ASN A 530 7.34 2.85 0.28
N LYS A 531 7.75 1.91 -0.58
CA LYS A 531 8.82 0.94 -0.32
C LYS A 531 9.79 0.90 -1.49
N PRO A 532 11.09 0.72 -1.20
CA PRO A 532 12.03 0.41 -2.25
C PRO A 532 11.69 -0.94 -2.89
N MET A 533 12.13 -1.14 -4.13
CA MET A 533 11.94 -2.43 -4.83
C MET A 533 12.68 -3.60 -4.16
N VAL A 534 13.79 -3.29 -3.49
CA VAL A 534 14.61 -4.22 -2.71
C VAL A 534 14.63 -3.72 -1.27
N SER A 535 14.40 -4.58 -0.27
CA SER A 535 14.44 -4.11 1.12
C SER A 535 15.88 -3.88 1.59
N SER A 536 16.10 -2.81 2.35
CA SER A 536 17.41 -2.37 2.83
C SER A 536 18.02 -3.28 3.90
N SER A 537 17.21 -4.13 4.53
CA SER A 537 17.60 -5.07 5.57
C SER A 537 17.99 -6.46 5.02
N LEU A 538 17.91 -6.67 3.69
CA LEU A 538 18.31 -7.93 3.07
C LEU A 538 19.84 -8.14 3.16
N PRO A 539 20.32 -9.36 3.48
CA PRO A 539 21.75 -9.66 3.54
C PRO A 539 22.39 -9.56 2.15
N THR A 540 23.59 -8.99 2.08
CA THR A 540 24.32 -8.78 0.82
C THR A 540 24.50 -10.07 0.02
N ALA A 541 24.69 -11.22 0.69
CA ALA A 541 24.85 -12.53 0.06
C ALA A 541 23.62 -13.05 -0.71
N ARG A 542 22.44 -12.45 -0.51
CA ARG A 542 21.17 -12.85 -1.16
C ARG A 542 20.73 -11.90 -2.26
N LEU A 543 21.50 -10.86 -2.54
CA LEU A 543 21.28 -9.99 -3.69
C LEU A 543 21.81 -10.69 -4.96
N PRO A 544 21.14 -10.55 -6.11
CA PRO A 544 21.62 -11.13 -7.36
C PRO A 544 23.03 -10.61 -7.68
N SER A 545 23.98 -11.55 -7.72
CA SER A 545 25.40 -11.47 -8.08
C SER A 545 25.98 -10.09 -8.47
N ALA A 546 26.76 -9.52 -7.56
CA ALA A 546 28.16 -9.22 -7.86
C ALA A 546 29.01 -10.41 -7.35
N GLN A 547 29.26 -11.39 -8.22
CA GLN A 547 30.41 -12.28 -8.04
C GLN A 547 31.61 -11.55 -8.66
N THR A 548 32.30 -10.73 -7.86
CA THR A 548 33.66 -10.32 -8.18
C THR A 548 34.51 -10.44 -6.92
N ASN A 549 35.46 -11.37 -6.97
CA ASN A 549 36.53 -11.49 -6.00
C ASN A 549 37.43 -10.24 -6.06
N THR A 550 37.91 -9.83 -4.88
CA THR A 550 39.11 -9.01 -4.61
C THR A 550 39.14 -7.55 -5.11
N GLY A 551 39.33 -6.62 -4.16
CA GLY A 551 39.90 -5.28 -4.37
C GLY A 551 38.92 -4.11 -4.39
N GLU A 552 39.37 -2.95 -3.90
CA GLU A 552 38.70 -1.65 -3.96
C GLU A 552 38.24 -1.34 -5.39
N VAL A 553 36.94 -1.47 -5.68
CA VAL A 553 36.38 -1.08 -6.99
C VAL A 553 35.34 0.01 -6.77
N ILE A 554 35.61 1.17 -7.38
CA ILE A 554 34.68 2.30 -7.50
C ILE A 554 33.47 1.84 -8.34
N PRO A 555 32.22 2.07 -7.92
CA PRO A 555 31.04 1.70 -8.71
C PRO A 555 31.09 2.34 -10.12
N THR A 556 31.20 1.52 -11.16
CA THR A 556 31.30 1.96 -12.57
C THR A 556 29.96 1.97 -13.31
N MET A 557 28.88 1.44 -12.70
CA MET A 557 27.51 1.50 -13.22
C MET A 557 26.66 2.46 -12.40
N ALA A 558 25.66 3.08 -13.03
CA ALA A 558 24.70 3.94 -12.35
C ALA A 558 23.95 3.14 -11.25
N PRO A 559 24.02 3.56 -9.97
CA PRO A 559 23.36 2.87 -8.86
C PRO A 559 21.83 2.84 -9.02
N ALA A 560 21.24 1.74 -8.53
CA ALA A 560 19.79 1.57 -8.49
C ALA A 560 19.09 2.65 -7.63
N ALA A 561 17.79 2.85 -7.84
CA ALA A 561 17.01 3.87 -7.14
C ALA A 561 17.15 3.85 -5.61
N THR A 562 17.24 5.05 -5.01
CA THR A 562 17.37 5.28 -3.57
C THR A 562 16.11 5.94 -3.02
N LEU A 563 15.41 5.25 -2.12
CA LEU A 563 14.31 5.84 -1.36
C LEU A 563 14.88 6.57 -0.14
N VAL A 564 14.50 7.82 0.05
CA VAL A 564 14.95 8.66 1.16
C VAL A 564 13.76 9.04 2.01
N LYS A 565 13.89 8.98 3.33
CA LYS A 565 12.91 9.56 4.25
C LYS A 565 13.62 10.47 5.22
N ARG A 566 12.92 11.51 5.69
CA ARG A 566 13.37 12.35 6.82
C ARG A 566 13.84 11.47 7.97
N GLY A 567 13.13 10.36 8.17
CA GLY A 567 13.50 9.36 9.14
C GLY A 567 12.47 9.20 10.22
N MET A 568 12.66 8.12 10.96
CA MET A 568 12.04 7.94 12.25
C MET A 568 13.16 8.02 13.30
N PRO A 569 13.02 8.85 14.35
CA PRO A 569 14.06 8.94 15.36
C PRO A 569 14.20 7.59 16.05
N LEU A 570 15.44 7.11 16.24
CA LEU A 570 15.71 5.95 17.08
C LEU A 570 16.32 6.40 18.39
N ASN A 571 15.76 5.92 19.49
CA ASN A 571 16.38 6.01 20.80
C ASN A 571 16.95 4.64 21.16
N ILE A 572 18.28 4.54 21.23
CA ILE A 572 19.01 3.31 21.56
C ILE A 572 19.52 3.44 23.00
N VAL A 573 19.05 2.56 23.88
CA VAL A 573 19.29 2.62 25.32
C VAL A 573 19.89 1.30 25.81
N PRO A 574 21.15 1.26 26.30
CA PRO A 574 22.12 2.35 26.31
C PRO A 574 22.62 2.68 24.90
N ALA A 575 23.17 3.87 24.68
CA ALA A 575 23.75 4.21 23.38
C ALA A 575 24.79 3.17 22.97
N ALA A 576 24.68 2.63 21.75
CA ALA A 576 25.61 1.65 21.21
C ALA A 576 26.76 2.36 20.50
N ASP A 577 27.99 1.88 20.72
CA ASP A 577 29.14 2.26 19.90
C ASP A 577 28.95 1.63 18.51
N ARG A 578 28.78 2.43 17.45
CA ARG A 578 28.53 1.90 16.10
C ARG A 578 29.68 1.01 15.57
N ALA A 579 30.91 1.18 16.08
CA ALA A 579 32.06 0.40 15.63
C ALA A 579 32.17 -0.97 16.34
N ARG A 580 31.72 -1.05 17.60
CA ARG A 580 31.89 -2.26 18.44
C ARG A 580 30.58 -2.95 18.83
N GLY A 581 29.47 -2.22 18.81
CA GLY A 581 28.19 -2.64 19.35
C GLY A 581 28.16 -2.73 20.87
N TRP A 582 27.09 -3.32 21.41
CA TRP A 582 27.01 -3.67 22.81
C TRP A 582 27.86 -4.90 23.11
N THR A 583 28.63 -4.84 24.19
CA THR A 583 29.47 -5.93 24.65
C THR A 583 28.86 -6.65 25.85
N ALA A 584 29.22 -7.92 26.01
CA ALA A 584 28.77 -8.70 27.16
C ALA A 584 29.37 -8.12 28.46
N PRO A 585 28.59 -8.02 29.54
CA PRO A 585 29.08 -7.50 30.81
C PRO A 585 30.08 -8.47 31.47
N GLU A 586 31.19 -7.94 32.01
CA GLU A 586 32.25 -8.74 32.65
C GLU A 586 31.77 -9.58 33.83
N ASN A 587 30.80 -9.04 34.60
CA ASN A 587 30.19 -9.73 35.75
C ASN A 587 28.95 -10.56 35.37
N GLY A 588 28.65 -10.66 34.07
CA GLY A 588 27.50 -11.39 33.54
C GLY A 588 26.13 -10.75 33.80
N ARG A 589 26.08 -9.51 34.33
CA ARG A 589 24.82 -8.80 34.67
C ARG A 589 24.81 -7.38 34.10
N THR A 590 23.67 -6.98 33.57
CA THR A 590 23.46 -5.60 33.08
C THR A 590 22.75 -4.72 34.09
N SER A 591 22.93 -3.41 33.96
CA SER A 591 22.39 -2.40 34.88
C SER A 591 21.08 -1.74 34.41
N LEU A 592 20.65 -1.99 33.17
CA LEU A 592 19.46 -1.35 32.61
C LEU A 592 18.18 -1.93 33.21
N ASP A 593 17.31 -1.06 33.72
CA ASP A 593 16.03 -1.42 34.31
C ASP A 593 14.88 -0.67 33.60
N LEU A 594 14.03 -1.41 32.87
CA LEU A 594 12.91 -0.83 32.12
C LEU A 594 11.85 -0.16 33.02
N ARG A 595 11.80 -0.47 34.32
CA ARG A 595 10.81 0.10 35.24
C ARG A 595 11.20 1.50 35.72
N ASN A 596 12.50 1.73 35.91
CA ASN A 596 13.01 2.89 36.63
C ASN A 596 13.88 3.80 35.76
N ASP A 597 14.21 3.43 34.52
CA ASP A 597 14.99 4.27 33.62
C ASP A 597 14.14 5.42 33.05
N SER A 598 14.54 6.66 33.33
CA SER A 598 13.81 7.86 32.91
C SER A 598 13.74 8.07 31.39
N ARG A 599 14.55 7.34 30.61
CA ARG A 599 14.54 7.39 29.15
C ARG A 599 13.47 6.49 28.53
N ILE A 600 12.81 5.66 29.33
CA ILE A 600 11.88 4.61 28.89
C ILE A 600 10.48 4.86 29.45
N ASP A 601 9.49 4.95 28.57
CA ASP A 601 8.06 5.01 28.89
C ASP A 601 7.52 3.58 28.84
N LEU A 602 7.56 2.91 29.99
CA LEU A 602 7.11 1.53 30.13
C LEU A 602 5.63 1.33 29.71
N PRO A 603 4.66 2.19 30.10
CA PRO A 603 3.28 2.09 29.61
C PRO A 603 3.16 2.07 28.09
N ARG A 604 3.89 2.95 27.38
CA ARG A 604 3.88 2.97 25.91
C ARG A 604 4.54 1.73 25.32
N LEU A 605 5.64 1.26 25.91
CA LEU A 605 6.31 0.02 25.49
C LEU A 605 5.40 -1.20 25.63
N VAL A 606 4.68 -1.31 26.75
CA VAL A 606 3.70 -2.38 26.98
C VAL A 606 2.55 -2.30 25.97
N HIS A 607 2.03 -1.10 25.70
CA HIS A 607 1.02 -0.90 24.66
C HIS A 607 1.49 -1.38 23.28
N LEU A 608 2.70 -0.99 22.89
CA LEU A 608 3.32 -1.43 21.63
C LEU A 608 3.44 -2.96 21.54
N ILE A 609 3.89 -3.62 22.61
CA ILE A 609 3.99 -5.08 22.65
C ILE A 609 2.60 -5.71 22.52
N ASN A 610 1.62 -5.23 23.29
CA ASN A 610 0.28 -5.80 23.28
C ASN A 610 -0.39 -5.64 21.90
N ASP A 611 -0.26 -4.48 21.26
CA ASP A 611 -0.78 -4.21 19.93
C ASP A 611 -0.11 -5.10 18.87
N SER A 612 1.23 -5.18 18.90
CA SER A 612 2.00 -5.92 17.90
C SER A 612 1.75 -7.42 17.95
N PHE A 613 1.69 -8.00 19.15
CA PHE A 613 1.50 -9.44 19.36
C PHE A 613 0.04 -9.87 19.50
N ARG A 614 -0.90 -8.92 19.56
CA ARG A 614 -2.35 -9.16 19.77
C ARG A 614 -2.65 -9.97 21.04
N ARG A 615 -1.81 -9.81 22.06
CA ARG A 615 -1.87 -10.56 23.32
C ARG A 615 -1.39 -9.68 24.45
N GLU A 616 -2.02 -9.81 25.60
CA GLU A 616 -1.68 -9.03 26.78
C GLU A 616 -0.46 -9.61 27.50
N LEU A 617 0.56 -8.77 27.69
CA LEU A 617 1.80 -9.09 28.39
C LEU A 617 1.57 -9.13 29.91
N ASP A 618 2.05 -10.19 30.57
CA ASP A 618 2.22 -10.19 32.02
C ASP A 618 3.48 -9.37 32.34
N VAL A 619 3.27 -8.09 32.67
CA VAL A 619 4.35 -7.11 32.83
C VAL A 619 5.29 -7.47 33.97
N ASP A 620 4.77 -7.88 35.12
CA ASP A 620 5.60 -8.20 36.29
C ASP A 620 6.43 -9.47 36.06
N HIS A 621 5.80 -10.52 35.55
CA HIS A 621 6.51 -11.76 35.21
C HIS A 621 7.60 -11.50 34.16
N TYR A 622 7.27 -10.73 33.12
CA TYR A 622 8.19 -10.40 32.05
C TYR A 622 9.41 -9.60 32.53
N LEU A 623 9.18 -8.52 33.28
CA LEU A 623 10.24 -7.65 33.78
C LEU A 623 11.17 -8.40 34.76
N ASN A 624 10.62 -9.26 35.61
CA ASN A 624 11.41 -10.10 36.51
C ASN A 624 12.32 -11.07 35.75
N ARG A 625 11.85 -11.62 34.62
CA ARG A 625 12.63 -12.56 33.80
C ARG A 625 13.85 -11.90 33.14
N ILE A 626 13.69 -10.69 32.62
CA ILE A 626 14.76 -9.96 31.93
C ILE A 626 15.64 -9.14 32.88
N HIS A 627 15.28 -9.07 34.16
CA HIS A 627 16.03 -8.30 35.14
C HIS A 627 17.51 -8.71 35.16
N SER A 628 18.39 -7.70 35.11
CA SER A 628 19.85 -7.87 34.99
C SER A 628 20.36 -8.59 33.73
N ARG A 629 19.52 -8.80 32.71
CA ARG A 629 19.90 -9.43 31.43
C ARG A 629 19.75 -8.51 30.22
N ILE A 630 19.10 -7.36 30.36
CA ILE A 630 18.82 -6.46 29.23
C ILE A 630 20.13 -5.91 28.68
N ALA A 631 20.46 -6.25 27.44
CA ALA A 631 21.58 -5.68 26.69
C ALA A 631 21.23 -4.24 26.29
N GLY A 632 20.01 -4.05 25.79
CA GLY A 632 19.47 -2.74 25.51
C GLY A 632 18.09 -2.77 24.86
N LEU A 633 17.56 -1.59 24.62
CA LEU A 633 16.27 -1.31 24.01
C LEU A 633 16.47 -0.33 22.85
N ILE A 634 15.90 -0.65 21.69
CA ILE A 634 15.83 0.25 20.53
C ILE A 634 14.37 0.68 20.41
N ILE A 635 14.09 1.98 20.45
CA ILE A 635 12.74 2.54 20.25
C ILE A 635 12.73 3.34 18.97
N ALA A 636 11.78 3.08 18.09
CA ALA A 636 11.53 3.83 16.87
C ALA A 636 10.34 4.78 17.03
N GLY A 637 10.60 6.05 16.73
CA GLY A 637 9.60 7.09 16.68
C GLY A 637 9.03 7.35 18.07
N ASN A 638 7.73 7.59 18.12
CA ASN A 638 7.01 7.69 19.39
C ASN A 638 6.42 6.34 19.80
N TYR A 639 7.27 5.32 19.96
CA TYR A 639 6.88 3.93 20.20
C TYR A 639 6.07 3.31 19.06
N GLU A 640 6.39 3.69 17.81
CA GLU A 640 5.82 3.07 16.61
C GLU A 640 6.43 1.68 16.34
N GLY A 641 7.65 1.46 16.85
CA GLY A 641 8.26 0.15 16.96
C GLY A 641 9.34 0.10 18.04
N GLY A 642 9.73 -1.10 18.42
CA GLY A 642 10.69 -1.33 19.49
C GLY A 642 11.30 -2.73 19.46
N ALA A 643 12.57 -2.82 19.84
CA ALA A 643 13.30 -4.08 19.97
C ALA A 643 13.97 -4.16 21.35
N ILE A 644 13.65 -5.21 22.12
CA ILE A 644 14.27 -5.52 23.41
C ILE A 644 15.28 -6.64 23.20
N LEU A 645 16.52 -6.38 23.59
CA LEU A 645 17.63 -7.32 23.44
C LEU A 645 18.23 -7.66 24.80
N THR A 646 18.63 -8.92 24.95
CA THR A 646 19.11 -9.49 26.21
C THR A 646 20.40 -10.30 26.00
N TRP A 647 21.21 -10.35 27.04
CA TRP A 647 22.28 -11.34 27.20
C TRP A 647 21.71 -12.54 27.96
N GLU A 648 21.53 -13.66 27.27
CA GLU A 648 20.98 -14.87 27.88
C GLU A 648 22.09 -15.87 28.20
N ALA A 649 22.02 -16.43 29.41
CA ALA A 649 22.93 -17.49 29.84
C ALA A 649 22.44 -18.84 29.33
N THR A 650 23.37 -19.74 29.01
CA THR A 650 23.06 -21.10 28.57
C THR A 650 22.70 -21.99 29.75
N ARG A 651 21.93 -23.07 29.51
CA ARG A 651 21.63 -24.04 30.58
C ARG A 651 22.89 -24.73 31.11
N ASP A 652 23.86 -24.94 30.24
CA ASP A 652 25.08 -25.70 30.55
C ASP A 652 26.13 -24.86 31.28
N ALA A 653 26.09 -23.53 31.16
CA ALA A 653 26.99 -22.61 31.85
C ALA A 653 26.27 -21.33 32.31
N PRO A 654 25.39 -21.44 33.33
CA PRO A 654 24.53 -20.34 33.75
C PRO A 654 25.27 -19.19 34.43
N HIS A 655 26.55 -19.36 34.79
CA HIS A 655 27.34 -18.38 35.55
C HIS A 655 28.63 -17.99 34.80
N ASP A 656 28.80 -18.43 33.55
CA ASP A 656 29.96 -18.10 32.73
C ASP A 656 29.67 -16.85 31.90
N PRO A 657 30.26 -15.68 32.24
CA PRO A 657 30.03 -14.44 31.52
C PRO A 657 30.61 -14.47 30.09
N SER A 658 31.55 -15.38 29.79
CA SER A 658 32.14 -15.51 28.46
C SER A 658 31.23 -16.24 27.46
N ARG A 659 30.19 -16.93 27.95
CA ARG A 659 29.25 -17.73 27.15
C ARG A 659 27.85 -17.12 27.05
N LEU A 660 27.74 -15.81 27.28
CA LEU A 660 26.48 -15.10 27.12
C LEU A 660 26.09 -14.99 25.64
N VAL A 661 24.82 -15.26 25.36
CA VAL A 661 24.26 -15.24 24.01
C VAL A 661 23.47 -13.95 23.80
N PRO A 662 23.78 -13.16 22.76
CA PRO A 662 22.95 -12.02 22.38
C PRO A 662 21.64 -12.51 21.76
N TYR A 663 20.52 -12.14 22.39
CA TYR A 663 19.20 -12.64 22.05
C TYR A 663 18.22 -11.48 21.84
N LEU A 664 17.47 -11.51 20.72
CA LEU A 664 16.36 -10.59 20.47
C LEU A 664 15.09 -11.17 21.07
N ASP A 665 14.61 -10.56 22.15
CA ASP A 665 13.52 -11.08 22.96
C ASP A 665 12.13 -10.57 22.55
N LYS A 666 12.04 -9.28 22.23
CA LYS A 666 10.83 -8.68 21.66
C LYS A 666 11.21 -7.85 20.46
N PHE A 667 10.49 -8.06 19.37
CA PHE A 667 10.53 -7.23 18.18
C PHE A 667 9.09 -6.84 17.87
N ALA A 668 8.71 -5.60 18.21
CA ALA A 668 7.34 -5.13 18.17
C ALA A 668 7.21 -3.91 17.25
N VAL A 669 6.18 -3.90 16.42
CA VAL A 669 5.81 -2.79 15.53
C VAL A 669 4.30 -2.64 15.57
N LEU A 670 3.80 -1.40 15.72
CA LEU A 670 2.36 -1.11 15.73
C LEU A 670 1.70 -1.60 14.44
N GLN A 671 0.48 -2.12 14.54
CA GLN A 671 -0.26 -2.64 13.38
C GLN A 671 -0.49 -1.56 12.31
N SER A 672 -0.73 -0.32 12.72
CA SER A 672 -0.85 0.83 11.81
C SER A 672 0.43 1.14 11.03
N SER A 673 1.59 0.74 11.59
CA SER A 673 2.92 1.01 11.06
C SER A 673 3.54 -0.21 10.36
N GLN A 674 2.88 -1.38 10.42
CA GLN A 674 3.30 -2.58 9.71
C GLN A 674 3.08 -2.40 8.21
N GLY A 675 4.18 -2.34 7.45
CA GLY A 675 4.14 -2.39 5.99
C GLY A 675 3.97 -1.06 5.26
N SER A 676 3.93 0.10 5.94
CA SER A 676 3.78 1.43 5.31
C SER A 676 4.98 2.36 5.53
N SER A 677 5.68 2.22 6.67
CA SER A 677 6.70 3.17 7.12
C SER A 677 8.14 2.65 7.06
N GLY A 678 8.35 1.34 6.93
CA GLY A 678 9.70 0.73 6.95
C GLY A 678 10.30 0.59 8.35
N VAL A 679 9.50 0.80 9.41
CA VAL A 679 9.93 0.77 10.82
C VAL A 679 10.62 -0.54 11.21
N ALA A 680 10.10 -1.68 10.75
CA ALA A 680 10.73 -2.98 11.00
C ALA A 680 12.14 -3.06 10.40
N ASP A 681 12.32 -2.54 9.18
CA ASP A 681 13.63 -2.55 8.53
C ASP A 681 14.61 -1.62 9.26
N ILE A 682 14.16 -0.43 9.68
CA ILE A 682 14.95 0.53 10.47
C ILE A 682 15.41 -0.09 11.79
N LEU A 683 14.49 -0.69 12.56
CA LEU A 683 14.82 -1.36 13.84
C LEU A 683 15.81 -2.50 13.64
N PHE A 684 15.59 -3.33 12.62
CA PHE A 684 16.43 -4.48 12.35
C PHE A 684 17.84 -4.08 11.89
N GLN A 685 17.95 -3.04 11.05
CA GLN A 685 19.23 -2.49 10.65
C GLN A 685 19.99 -1.91 11.84
N ALA A 686 19.35 -1.10 12.70
CA ALA A 686 19.99 -0.57 13.90
C ALA A 686 20.44 -1.68 14.86
N MET A 687 19.64 -2.74 14.99
CA MET A 687 19.98 -3.92 15.78
C MET A 687 21.24 -4.62 15.25
N VAL A 688 21.30 -4.94 13.96
CA VAL A 688 22.39 -5.75 13.39
C VAL A 688 23.64 -4.94 13.09
N ARG A 689 23.51 -3.67 12.68
CA ARG A 689 24.67 -2.82 12.33
C ARG A 689 25.24 -2.11 13.54
N SER A 690 24.40 -1.50 14.37
CA SER A 690 24.85 -0.64 15.46
C SER A 690 24.94 -1.36 16.81
N CYS A 691 24.04 -2.31 17.10
CA CYS A 691 23.96 -2.94 18.42
C CYS A 691 24.69 -4.28 18.50
N PHE A 692 24.53 -5.15 17.50
CA PHE A 692 25.13 -6.49 17.44
C PHE A 692 25.75 -6.83 16.08
N PRO A 693 26.85 -6.16 15.69
CA PRO A 693 27.55 -6.42 14.43
C PRO A 693 28.07 -7.87 14.33
N GLU A 694 28.44 -8.48 15.46
CA GLU A 694 28.92 -9.87 15.55
C GLU A 694 27.81 -10.94 15.52
N GLY A 695 26.55 -10.50 15.41
CA GLY A 695 25.37 -11.33 15.26
C GLY A 695 24.54 -11.49 16.53
N VAL A 696 23.24 -11.72 16.30
CA VAL A 696 22.20 -11.94 17.32
C VAL A 696 21.34 -13.13 16.91
N CYS A 697 20.78 -13.86 17.89
CA CYS A 697 19.80 -14.92 17.63
C CYS A 697 18.41 -14.58 18.19
N TRP A 698 17.39 -15.22 17.62
CA TRP A 698 16.02 -15.12 18.10
C TRP A 698 15.24 -16.37 17.75
N ARG A 699 14.06 -16.53 18.33
CA ARG A 699 13.11 -17.57 17.94
C ARG A 699 11.78 -16.96 17.52
N SER A 700 11.09 -17.67 16.64
CA SER A 700 9.73 -17.35 16.22
C SER A 700 8.91 -18.63 16.11
N ARG A 701 7.59 -18.53 16.33
CA ARG A 701 6.68 -19.69 16.18
C ARG A 701 6.64 -20.11 14.72
N LYS A 702 6.49 -21.41 14.44
CA LYS A 702 6.50 -21.94 13.05
C LYS A 702 5.43 -21.33 12.15
N ASP A 703 4.26 -21.03 12.71
CA ASP A 703 3.08 -20.47 12.04
C ASP A 703 3.08 -18.93 11.98
N ASN A 704 4.11 -18.25 12.49
CA ASN A 704 4.17 -16.80 12.46
C ASN A 704 4.26 -16.28 11.00
N PRO A 705 3.32 -15.44 10.52
CA PRO A 705 3.36 -14.89 9.16
C PRO A 705 4.61 -14.06 8.87
N VAL A 706 5.27 -13.53 9.90
CA VAL A 706 6.52 -12.76 9.78
C VAL A 706 7.72 -13.66 9.46
N ASN A 707 7.62 -14.98 9.59
CA ASN A 707 8.75 -15.88 9.31
C ASN A 707 9.30 -15.73 7.90
N LYS A 708 8.45 -15.46 6.90
CA LYS A 708 8.92 -15.17 5.53
C LYS A 708 9.91 -14.00 5.51
N TRP A 709 9.60 -12.94 6.26
CA TRP A 709 10.46 -11.76 6.41
C TRP A 709 11.75 -12.08 7.17
N TYR A 710 11.71 -12.94 8.20
CA TYR A 710 12.91 -13.41 8.91
C TYR A 710 13.80 -14.31 8.05
N PHE A 711 13.24 -15.24 7.28
CA PHE A 711 13.99 -16.13 6.39
C PHE A 711 14.80 -15.35 5.36
N GLU A 712 14.27 -14.22 4.89
CA GLU A 712 14.95 -13.33 3.95
C GLU A 712 16.15 -12.61 4.58
N ARG A 713 16.15 -12.41 5.91
CA ARG A 713 17.11 -11.55 6.65
C ARG A 713 18.11 -12.29 7.51
N ALA A 714 17.78 -13.49 7.94
CA ALA A 714 18.66 -14.31 8.74
C ALA A 714 19.81 -14.87 7.89
N ALA A 715 20.99 -14.95 8.50
CA ALA A 715 22.13 -15.70 7.94
C ALA A 715 21.80 -17.19 7.89
N GLY A 716 21.04 -17.70 8.87
CA GLY A 716 20.48 -19.04 8.81
C GLY A 716 19.29 -19.21 9.77
N SER A 717 18.66 -20.37 9.66
CA SER A 717 17.49 -20.75 10.45
C SER A 717 17.52 -22.24 10.79
N TRP A 718 16.97 -22.61 11.93
CA TRP A 718 16.86 -24.00 12.38
C TRP A 718 15.52 -24.25 13.06
N GLN A 719 14.83 -25.30 12.64
CA GLN A 719 13.64 -25.75 13.34
C GLN A 719 14.06 -26.62 14.51
N ILE A 720 13.79 -26.18 15.73
CA ILE A 720 14.19 -26.90 16.94
C ILE A 720 13.33 -28.17 17.05
N PRO A 721 13.93 -29.38 17.01
CA PRO A 721 13.19 -30.63 17.08
C PRO A 721 12.35 -30.74 18.35
N GLY A 722 11.15 -31.31 18.25
CA GLY A 722 10.26 -31.49 19.41
C GLY A 722 9.61 -30.21 19.94
N THR A 723 9.83 -29.05 19.32
CA THR A 723 9.21 -27.77 19.73
C THR A 723 8.46 -27.10 18.56
N ASN A 724 7.64 -26.09 18.88
CA ASN A 724 6.99 -25.22 17.89
C ASN A 724 7.83 -23.98 17.52
N TRP A 725 9.14 -23.99 17.80
CA TRP A 725 10.02 -22.84 17.60
C TRP A 725 10.97 -23.05 16.43
N THR A 726 11.15 -21.98 15.66
CA THR A 726 12.21 -21.83 14.67
C THR A 726 13.20 -20.79 15.18
N MET A 727 14.46 -21.20 15.33
CA MET A 727 15.59 -20.34 15.65
C MET A 727 16.09 -19.65 14.37
N PHE A 728 16.47 -18.39 14.49
CA PHE A 728 17.09 -17.59 13.44
C PHE A 728 18.31 -16.86 14.01
N TRP A 729 19.30 -16.57 13.18
CA TRP A 729 20.48 -15.80 13.59
C TRP A 729 21.08 -14.98 12.44
N THR A 730 21.86 -13.94 12.78
CA THR A 730 22.61 -13.13 11.81
C THR A 730 24.12 -13.35 11.81
N GLY A 731 24.69 -14.00 12.83
CA GLY A 731 26.13 -14.24 12.94
C GLY A 731 26.67 -15.16 11.82
N LYS A 732 27.89 -14.89 11.36
CA LYS A 732 28.60 -15.75 10.39
C LYS A 732 29.27 -16.94 11.10
N GLY A 733 29.41 -18.08 10.41
CA GLY A 733 30.10 -19.27 10.94
C GLY A 733 29.43 -19.95 12.15
N ILE A 734 28.19 -19.58 12.49
CA ILE A 734 27.48 -20.11 13.67
C ILE A 734 27.22 -21.62 13.55
N ALA A 735 26.91 -22.12 12.34
CA ALA A 735 26.70 -23.55 12.10
C ALA A 735 28.01 -24.36 12.10
N GLU A 736 29.15 -23.70 11.91
CA GLU A 736 30.49 -24.33 11.86
C GLU A 736 31.11 -24.42 13.26
N ASN A 737 30.72 -23.51 14.17
CA ASN A 737 31.14 -23.52 15.58
C ASN A 737 30.13 -24.29 16.43
N GLU A 738 30.42 -25.56 16.70
CA GLU A 738 29.52 -26.46 17.43
C GLU A 738 29.15 -25.93 18.84
N GLN A 739 30.08 -25.30 19.55
CA GLN A 739 29.82 -24.75 20.88
C GLN A 739 28.82 -23.58 20.82
N ARG A 740 29.08 -22.61 19.94
CA ARG A 740 28.23 -21.42 19.77
C ARG A 740 26.85 -21.79 19.23
N TRP A 741 26.77 -22.80 18.37
CA TRP A 741 25.52 -23.39 17.91
C TRP A 741 24.68 -23.95 19.07
N ARG A 742 25.27 -24.82 19.89
CA ARG A 742 24.59 -25.42 21.05
C ARG A 742 24.12 -24.36 22.04
N ASP A 743 24.92 -23.32 22.25
CA ASP A 743 24.57 -22.20 23.12
C ASP A 743 23.31 -21.46 22.61
N TYR A 744 23.22 -21.20 21.30
CA TYR A 744 22.06 -20.55 20.69
C TYR A 744 20.79 -21.41 20.78
N VAL A 745 20.91 -22.71 20.52
CA VAL A 745 19.80 -23.67 20.64
C VAL A 745 19.31 -23.73 22.10
N SER A 746 20.24 -23.84 23.07
CA SER A 746 19.94 -23.89 24.50
C SER A 746 19.16 -22.66 24.99
N VAL A 747 19.53 -21.46 24.52
CA VAL A 747 18.80 -20.23 24.83
C VAL A 747 17.41 -20.24 24.19
N CYS A 748 17.30 -20.58 22.90
CA CYS A 748 16.01 -20.59 22.21
C CYS A 748 15.02 -21.62 22.79
N GLU A 749 15.51 -22.73 23.35
CA GLU A 749 14.70 -23.72 24.06
C GLU A 749 14.31 -23.29 25.48
N SER A 750 15.16 -22.52 26.17
CA SER A 750 15.00 -22.22 27.59
C SER A 750 14.16 -21.00 27.91
N VAL A 751 14.06 -20.01 27.00
CA VAL A 751 13.29 -18.78 27.24
C VAL A 751 11.81 -19.12 27.49
N GLN A 752 11.23 -18.62 28.57
CA GLN A 752 9.82 -18.86 28.92
C GLN A 752 8.89 -17.77 28.34
N PRO A 753 7.68 -18.12 27.87
CA PRO A 753 6.67 -17.12 27.50
C PRO A 753 6.22 -16.27 28.70
N SER A 754 5.73 -15.06 28.44
CA SER A 754 5.36 -14.10 29.50
C SER A 754 4.00 -13.43 29.24
N TRP A 755 3.01 -14.20 28.76
CA TRP A 755 1.68 -13.71 28.43
C TRP A 755 0.70 -13.91 29.59
N ALA A 756 -0.20 -12.95 29.81
CA ALA A 756 -1.16 -12.95 30.93
C ALA A 756 -2.29 -13.98 30.78
N ASP A 757 -2.42 -14.62 29.61
CA ASP A 757 -3.55 -15.49 29.27
C ASP A 757 -3.46 -16.92 29.87
N GLY A 758 -2.39 -17.25 30.58
CA GLY A 758 -2.23 -18.53 31.30
C GLY A 758 -2.30 -19.78 30.40
N LYS A 759 -2.31 -19.61 29.07
CA LYS A 759 -2.33 -20.71 28.10
C LYS A 759 -1.00 -21.44 28.19
N ARG A 760 -1.02 -22.77 28.04
CA ARG A 760 0.21 -23.57 27.99
C ARG A 760 1.16 -22.97 26.95
N PRO A 761 2.47 -22.96 27.22
CA PRO A 761 3.45 -22.64 26.20
C PRO A 761 3.39 -23.73 25.12
N ASP A 762 2.56 -23.54 24.10
CA ASP A 762 2.48 -24.44 22.93
C ASP A 762 3.81 -24.48 22.16
#